data_AF-A0A1X7UN48-F1
#
_entry.id   AF-A0A1X7UN48-F1
#
_cell.length_a   1.000
_cell.length_b   1.000
_cell.length_c   1.000
_cell.angle_alpha   90.00
_cell.angle_beta   90.00
_cell.angle_gamma   90.00
#
_symmetry.space_group_name_H-M   'P 1'
#
loop_
_entity.id
_entity.type
_entity.pdbx_description
1 polymer ?
#
loop_
_entity_poly.entity_id
_entity_poly.type
_entity_poly.pdbx_seq_one_letter_code
_entity_poly.pdbx_strand_id
1 'polypeptide(L)'
;MMHWCVGVRPHILRNLLGFVRKTPPISPPIARLRGPGPVVLRRGYMEETRGNESITTEIKTDMKEALEFEGGASSSSAEVKKEMVGQGEESDDEDRLKAVPGGFTSEIFKIEIKNIPAYVGYKQIQKRLNSLNLEPVKIKIIQNMYAQCFVTFKNEEQRQLALSVINGHVWKKKKLKAIHAKPAKDPLLVARKRKIDEDKITPSKRLCIASMTEEERREKLFDSVTALWRLPYSKQLEQKHTTIKEWLVTAARQLNKIKPGEWFREHMKSNNGLLCQLLPIKSSLVTEAYRNKCEFIIGYGPSRETVIGFMPGSFLEGDVSLMSPRECINVSQYSKDVVQVFEDFVKTSDYKAYDLVTHTGNWKLLTVKDFTSKERMIIITFNKGILSEEEIDLEKKRVIKLFQEGEGKGLCPTSLYWLTVAHGRKKANLVYELLLGTEVVHEYVNGLKFSISPEAFFQVNTLATETLYSTIADLVSGISPGVSTPPVLYDICCGTGTIGLSVAKTVPLSQVIGIELNEQAVKNAEHNAVLNGIKNCRYMCGRAEDVIPSHMLESYGIDDAIAVVDPPRSGLHPKVIQAIRRNKNIKNLIYVSCDPDRLEHNIADLCREPSHRIKGLPFRPVKAIPIDLFPHTDHCEVVLLFERLKQDGGKEAMGGEKSEEEEKERESEEDFRTEKDLEPVGLTSEKLSPQKSCK
;
A
#
# COMPACT_ATOMS: atom_id res chain seq x y z
N MET A 1 3.52 -1.53 4.76
CA MET A 1 3.17 -1.51 3.31
C MET A 1 1.66 -1.75 3.12
N MET A 2 1.19 -2.27 1.98
CA MET A 2 -0.25 -2.34 1.65
C MET A 2 -1.01 -3.45 2.39
N HIS A 3 -2.09 -3.10 3.08
CA HIS A 3 -3.15 -4.02 3.52
C HIS A 3 -4.50 -3.39 3.15
N TRP A 4 -5.13 -3.93 2.10
CA TRP A 4 -6.49 -3.66 1.61
C TRP A 4 -6.98 -4.90 0.84
N CYS A 5 -7.49 -5.90 1.57
CA CYS A 5 -8.60 -6.72 1.06
C CYS A 5 -9.91 -5.97 1.37
N VAL A 6 -10.98 -6.24 0.61
CA VAL A 6 -12.12 -5.30 0.40
C VAL A 6 -11.65 -4.02 -0.32
N GLY A 7 -12.37 -3.54 -1.34
CA GLY A 7 -11.83 -2.59 -2.33
C GLY A 7 -12.27 -1.13 -2.21
N VAL A 8 -11.34 -0.20 -1.94
CA VAL A 8 -11.48 1.25 -2.25
C VAL A 8 -10.15 1.81 -2.80
N ARG A 9 -10.19 2.73 -3.78
CA ARG A 9 -9.01 3.33 -4.44
C ARG A 9 -8.59 4.68 -3.80
N PRO A 10 -7.31 4.89 -3.41
CA PRO A 10 -6.81 6.19 -2.97
C PRO A 10 -5.69 6.80 -3.85
N HIS A 11 -5.90 8.03 -4.32
CA HIS A 11 -4.96 8.96 -5.00
C HIS A 11 -5.52 10.38 -4.76
N ILE A 12 -4.79 11.47 -4.49
CA ILE A 12 -3.36 11.83 -4.44
C ILE A 12 -3.16 12.87 -3.31
N LEU A 13 -1.93 13.11 -2.82
CA LEU A 13 -1.63 14.23 -1.92
C LEU A 13 -0.25 14.88 -2.21
N ARG A 14 -0.25 16.17 -2.58
CA ARG A 14 0.86 17.14 -2.67
C ARG A 14 0.22 18.54 -2.85
N ASN A 15 0.73 19.67 -2.36
CA ASN A 15 1.88 20.03 -1.52
C ASN A 15 1.44 21.23 -0.65
N LEU A 16 2.12 21.49 0.49
CA LEU A 16 2.65 22.82 0.84
C LEU A 16 3.43 22.78 2.18
N LEU A 17 4.71 23.14 2.11
CA LEU A 17 5.55 23.65 3.19
C LEU A 17 6.61 24.51 2.53
N GLY A 18 6.97 25.65 3.13
CA GLY A 18 7.94 26.58 2.56
C GLY A 18 8.65 27.38 3.65
N PHE A 19 9.96 27.58 3.45
CA PHE A 19 10.85 28.53 4.12
C PHE A 19 10.80 28.65 5.66
N VAL A 20 11.89 28.19 6.29
CA VAL A 20 12.88 29.09 6.91
C VAL A 20 14.30 28.58 6.53
N ARG A 21 15.29 29.47 6.45
CA ARG A 21 16.70 29.17 6.13
C ARG A 21 17.58 29.18 7.39
N LYS A 22 18.67 28.38 7.41
CA LYS A 22 20.08 28.84 7.53
C LYS A 22 21.06 27.67 7.82
N THR A 23 22.12 27.59 7.02
CA THR A 23 23.46 27.09 7.41
C THR A 23 24.39 28.31 7.58
N PRO A 24 25.62 28.19 8.15
CA PRO A 24 26.82 27.85 7.35
C PRO A 24 27.87 27.00 8.17
N PRO A 25 29.21 26.95 7.93
CA PRO A 25 29.79 25.82 7.17
C PRO A 25 31.21 25.27 7.56
N ILE A 26 31.67 24.19 6.89
CA ILE A 26 33.07 23.87 6.43
C ILE A 26 34.22 23.78 7.51
N SER A 27 34.93 22.65 7.71
CA SER A 27 36.17 22.23 6.98
C SER A 27 36.72 20.82 7.41
N PRO A 28 37.58 20.12 6.60
CA PRO A 28 38.23 18.82 6.92
C PRO A 28 39.78 18.88 7.13
N PRO A 29 40.44 17.77 7.53
CA PRO A 29 41.45 17.08 6.68
C PRO A 29 41.32 15.52 6.74
N ILE A 30 41.71 14.66 5.78
CA ILE A 30 42.96 14.43 5.00
C ILE A 30 44.14 13.84 5.82
N ALA A 31 44.43 12.53 5.65
CA ALA A 31 45.77 11.91 5.69
C ALA A 31 45.76 10.45 5.17
N ARG A 32 46.91 9.90 4.73
CA ARG A 32 47.04 8.62 3.99
C ARG A 32 47.73 7.47 4.78
N LEU A 33 47.31 6.24 4.47
CA LEU A 33 48.10 5.00 4.27
C LEU A 33 49.40 4.74 5.07
N ARG A 34 49.45 3.58 5.76
CA ARG A 34 50.50 2.53 5.61
C ARG A 34 50.15 1.26 6.41
N GLY A 35 50.64 0.11 5.94
CA GLY A 35 50.84 -1.14 6.67
C GLY A 35 52.13 -1.80 6.14
N PRO A 36 52.37 -3.13 6.28
CA PRO A 36 51.73 -4.13 7.14
C PRO A 36 52.75 -4.83 8.10
N GLY A 37 52.31 -5.72 9.00
CA GLY A 37 53.21 -6.58 9.78
C GLY A 37 52.48 -7.66 10.62
N PRO A 38 53.06 -8.86 10.89
CA PRO A 38 52.21 -10.05 11.15
C PRO A 38 52.61 -10.97 12.34
N VAL A 39 51.68 -11.89 12.70
CA VAL A 39 51.82 -13.05 13.64
C VAL A 39 52.09 -12.64 15.11
N VAL A 40 51.57 -13.30 16.16
CA VAL A 40 51.84 -14.68 16.63
C VAL A 40 50.67 -15.24 17.45
N LEU A 41 50.44 -16.57 17.35
CA LEU A 41 49.48 -17.35 18.15
C LEU A 41 49.92 -17.55 19.61
N ARG A 42 48.96 -17.64 20.55
CA ARG A 42 49.03 -18.62 21.65
C ARG A 42 47.66 -19.03 22.20
N ARG A 43 47.58 -20.27 22.69
CA ARG A 43 46.41 -20.91 23.32
C ARG A 43 46.42 -20.71 24.83
N GLY A 44 45.27 -20.88 25.48
CA GLY A 44 45.21 -21.70 26.71
C GLY A 44 44.13 -21.34 27.74
N TYR A 45 43.20 -22.29 27.97
CA TYR A 45 42.48 -22.61 29.24
C TYR A 45 41.59 -21.48 29.85
N MET A 46 40.37 -21.74 30.34
CA MET A 46 39.96 -22.46 31.58
C MET A 46 40.63 -21.86 32.85
N GLU A 47 39.94 -21.64 33.97
CA GLU A 47 38.65 -22.24 34.42
C GLU A 47 37.85 -21.32 35.40
N GLU A 48 36.80 -21.85 36.03
CA GLU A 48 35.84 -21.17 36.92
C GLU A 48 36.44 -20.61 38.23
N THR A 49 35.83 -19.56 38.84
CA THR A 49 35.02 -19.70 40.09
C THR A 49 34.47 -18.38 40.70
N ARG A 50 33.48 -18.58 41.58
CA ARG A 50 32.66 -17.66 42.43
C ARG A 50 33.45 -16.65 43.31
N GLY A 51 32.76 -15.59 43.78
CA GLY A 51 33.03 -15.04 45.14
C GLY A 51 32.65 -13.56 45.45
N ASN A 52 31.47 -13.37 46.07
CA ASN A 52 31.04 -12.38 47.10
C ASN A 52 31.52 -10.89 47.18
N GLU A 53 30.53 -10.03 47.51
CA GLU A 53 30.51 -8.97 48.55
C GLU A 53 31.61 -7.88 48.56
N SER A 54 31.35 -6.62 48.17
CA SER A 54 30.52 -5.57 48.82
C SER A 54 31.22 -4.78 49.95
N ILE A 55 31.37 -3.46 49.75
CA ILE A 55 31.69 -2.48 50.81
C ILE A 55 30.78 -1.26 50.65
N THR A 56 30.34 -0.69 51.76
CA THR A 56 29.36 0.41 51.87
C THR A 56 29.90 1.61 52.63
N THR A 57 29.50 2.81 52.19
CA THR A 57 29.43 4.06 53.00
C THR A 57 28.29 4.87 52.38
N GLU A 58 27.17 5.16 53.06
CA GLU A 58 27.00 6.17 54.13
C GLU A 58 27.59 7.55 53.75
N ILE A 59 26.94 8.70 54.02
CA ILE A 59 26.28 9.14 55.26
C ILE A 59 25.04 10.03 54.98
N LYS A 60 23.90 9.71 55.65
CA LYS A 60 22.99 10.52 56.54
C LYS A 60 22.77 12.04 56.27
N THR A 61 21.80 12.80 56.79
CA THR A 61 20.80 12.74 57.91
C THR A 61 19.82 13.92 57.67
N ASP A 62 18.60 14.11 58.21
CA ASP A 62 17.52 13.31 58.83
C ASP A 62 16.33 14.27 59.17
N MET A 63 15.24 13.78 59.82
CA MET A 63 14.20 14.54 60.57
C MET A 63 13.12 15.31 59.77
N LYS A 64 11.83 15.37 60.18
CA LYS A 64 10.99 14.46 61.00
C LYS A 64 9.48 14.81 60.83
N GLU A 65 8.64 13.88 61.26
CA GLU A 65 7.29 13.97 61.87
C GLU A 65 6.80 15.36 62.38
N ALA A 66 5.51 15.66 62.59
CA ALA A 66 4.19 15.09 62.19
C ALA A 66 3.07 15.97 62.84
N LEU A 67 1.81 15.90 62.40
CA LEU A 67 0.57 16.03 63.23
C LEU A 67 -0.74 15.99 62.42
N GLU A 68 -1.86 15.81 63.12
CA GLU A 68 -3.24 15.64 62.62
C GLU A 68 -4.07 16.93 62.75
N PHE A 69 -5.24 17.01 62.08
CA PHE A 69 -6.51 17.40 62.73
C PHE A 69 -7.76 17.12 61.86
N GLU A 70 -8.93 17.05 62.50
CA GLU A 70 -10.25 16.79 61.88
C GLU A 70 -11.08 18.06 61.57
N GLY A 71 -12.21 17.90 60.88
CA GLY A 71 -13.45 18.59 61.31
C GLY A 71 -14.22 19.49 60.32
N GLY A 72 -15.23 18.90 59.65
CA GLY A 72 -16.65 19.28 59.84
C GLY A 72 -17.27 20.56 59.21
N ALA A 73 -18.56 20.41 58.87
CA ALA A 73 -19.61 21.44 58.73
C ALA A 73 -19.51 22.52 57.61
N SER A 74 -20.59 23.23 57.26
CA SER A 74 -21.87 22.82 56.64
C SER A 74 -22.84 24.01 56.57
N SER A 75 -23.47 24.29 55.41
CA SER A 75 -24.60 25.25 55.22
C SER A 75 -24.34 26.73 55.62
N SER A 76 -24.89 27.74 54.96
CA SER A 76 -26.32 27.94 54.69
C SER A 76 -26.57 29.03 53.61
N SER A 77 -27.84 29.19 53.23
CA SER A 77 -28.33 30.02 52.12
C SER A 77 -29.25 31.16 52.56
N ALA A 78 -29.17 32.33 51.90
CA ALA A 78 -30.23 33.33 51.73
C ALA A 78 -29.81 34.30 50.61
N GLU A 79 -30.45 34.37 49.42
CA GLU A 79 -31.80 34.86 49.08
C GLU A 79 -31.83 36.35 48.62
N VAL A 80 -32.96 36.76 48.01
CA VAL A 80 -33.41 38.13 47.66
C VAL A 80 -32.97 38.68 46.29
N LYS A 81 -33.86 39.03 45.33
CA LYS A 81 -35.34 38.90 45.21
C LYS A 81 -35.79 39.08 43.73
N LYS A 82 -36.97 38.50 43.38
CA LYS A 82 -38.09 38.99 42.52
C LYS A 82 -37.78 39.87 41.27
N GLU A 83 -38.43 39.72 40.10
CA GLU A 83 -39.57 38.87 39.63
C GLU A 83 -39.53 38.79 38.06
N MET A 84 -40.51 38.42 37.21
CA MET A 84 -41.99 38.35 37.28
C MET A 84 -42.60 37.34 36.26
N VAL A 85 -43.91 37.46 36.00
CA VAL A 85 -44.77 36.73 35.02
C VAL A 85 -44.48 37.22 33.58
N GLY A 86 -44.56 36.49 32.45
CA GLY A 86 -45.48 35.43 31.95
C GLY A 86 -46.46 36.05 30.91
N GLN A 87 -46.92 35.43 29.81
CA GLN A 87 -47.01 34.03 29.34
C GLN A 87 -46.84 33.99 27.79
N GLY A 88 -46.71 32.80 27.17
CA GLY A 88 -46.83 32.60 25.71
C GLY A 88 -46.09 31.37 25.18
N GLU A 89 -46.68 30.66 24.21
CA GLU A 89 -46.16 29.40 23.65
C GLU A 89 -45.45 29.61 22.30
N GLU A 90 -44.29 28.97 22.10
CA GLU A 90 -43.98 28.18 20.89
C GLU A 90 -42.73 27.30 21.18
N SER A 91 -42.57 26.19 20.45
CA SER A 91 -41.60 25.13 20.75
C SER A 91 -40.49 25.01 19.71
N ASP A 92 -39.23 24.93 20.15
CA ASP A 92 -38.15 24.19 19.44
C ASP A 92 -36.98 23.89 20.41
N ASP A 93 -36.43 22.67 20.36
CA ASP A 93 -35.40 22.18 21.30
C ASP A 93 -33.97 22.67 20.94
N GLU A 94 -33.57 23.84 21.41
CA GLU A 94 -32.17 24.29 21.38
C GLU A 94 -31.28 23.59 22.43
N ASP A 95 -30.76 22.39 22.15
CA ASP A 95 -29.67 21.79 22.96
C ASP A 95 -28.36 21.48 22.19
N ARG A 96 -27.65 22.56 21.89
CA ARG A 96 -26.20 22.76 22.17
C ARG A 96 -25.21 21.62 21.85
N LEU A 97 -25.17 21.14 20.61
CA LEU A 97 -23.96 20.47 20.09
C LEU A 97 -22.95 21.47 19.50
N LYS A 98 -21.86 21.70 20.26
CA LYS A 98 -20.84 22.74 20.00
C LYS A 98 -20.16 22.59 18.63
N ALA A 99 -20.06 23.70 17.91
CA ALA A 99 -19.45 23.73 16.58
C ALA A 99 -17.93 23.47 16.61
N VAL A 100 -17.47 22.62 15.68
CA VAL A 100 -16.08 22.64 15.21
C VAL A 100 -16.02 23.61 14.01
N PRO A 101 -15.25 24.71 14.07
CA PRO A 101 -15.20 25.68 12.96
C PRO A 101 -14.64 25.04 11.68
N GLY A 102 -15.42 25.09 10.59
CA GLY A 102 -14.95 24.65 9.25
C GLY A 102 -15.35 23.23 8.83
N GLY A 103 -16.64 22.86 8.97
CA GLY A 103 -17.20 21.58 8.50
C GLY A 103 -17.23 21.39 6.97
N PHE A 104 -16.07 21.33 6.32
CA PHE A 104 -15.95 21.13 4.87
C PHE A 104 -16.23 19.67 4.47
N THR A 105 -17.48 19.35 4.12
CA THR A 105 -17.77 18.13 3.35
C THR A 105 -17.66 18.42 1.85
N SER A 106 -16.89 17.63 1.11
CA SER A 106 -16.51 18.01 -0.27
C SER A 106 -17.62 17.85 -1.33
N GLU A 107 -18.86 17.58 -0.91
CA GLU A 107 -20.01 17.29 -1.77
C GLU A 107 -21.07 18.39 -1.76
N ILE A 108 -21.15 19.25 -0.73
CA ILE A 108 -22.17 20.33 -0.64
C ILE A 108 -21.94 21.38 -1.74
N PHE A 109 -20.77 22.03 -1.75
CA PHE A 109 -20.49 23.15 -2.65
C PHE A 109 -19.93 22.72 -4.02
N LYS A 110 -20.54 21.69 -4.62
CA LYS A 110 -20.01 20.96 -5.78
C LYS A 110 -20.80 21.21 -7.07
N ILE A 111 -20.09 21.44 -8.17
CA ILE A 111 -20.65 21.56 -9.54
C ILE A 111 -20.11 20.47 -10.46
N GLU A 112 -20.83 20.22 -11.55
CA GLU A 112 -20.42 19.37 -12.66
C GLU A 112 -20.25 20.23 -13.93
N ILE A 113 -19.05 20.23 -14.51
CA ILE A 113 -18.70 20.93 -15.75
C ILE A 113 -18.63 19.92 -16.90
N LYS A 114 -19.45 20.15 -17.93
CA LYS A 114 -19.58 19.31 -19.12
C LYS A 114 -19.00 19.96 -20.36
N ASN A 115 -18.71 19.13 -21.36
CA ASN A 115 -18.16 19.51 -22.66
C ASN A 115 -16.78 20.18 -22.58
N ILE A 116 -15.89 19.64 -21.73
CA ILE A 116 -14.50 20.08 -21.66
C ILE A 116 -13.77 19.65 -22.96
N PRO A 117 -12.71 20.34 -23.40
CA PRO A 117 -11.85 19.82 -24.48
C PRO A 117 -11.19 18.50 -24.07
N ALA A 118 -10.97 17.60 -25.03
CA ALA A 118 -10.35 16.31 -24.77
C ALA A 118 -8.88 16.45 -24.31
N TYR A 119 -8.39 15.45 -23.58
CA TYR A 119 -7.00 15.36 -23.07
C TYR A 119 -6.51 16.52 -22.16
N VAL A 120 -7.44 17.33 -21.64
CA VAL A 120 -7.11 18.41 -20.70
C VAL A 120 -6.79 17.84 -19.31
N GLY A 121 -5.61 18.18 -18.78
CA GLY A 121 -5.13 17.74 -17.46
C GLY A 121 -5.44 18.72 -16.32
N TYR A 122 -5.28 18.26 -15.07
CA TYR A 122 -5.57 19.02 -13.83
C TYR A 122 -5.05 20.47 -13.85
N LYS A 123 -3.75 20.67 -14.10
CA LYS A 123 -3.12 22.01 -14.12
C LYS A 123 -3.76 22.96 -15.14
N GLN A 124 -4.30 22.45 -16.26
CA GLN A 124 -4.94 23.26 -17.28
C GLN A 124 -6.36 23.69 -16.88
N ILE A 125 -7.12 22.83 -16.20
CA ILE A 125 -8.43 23.21 -15.62
C ILE A 125 -8.22 24.20 -14.48
N GLN A 126 -7.26 23.95 -13.58
CA GLN A 126 -6.94 24.86 -12.48
C GLN A 126 -6.54 26.25 -13.03
N LYS A 127 -5.58 26.34 -13.96
CA LYS A 127 -5.21 27.62 -14.59
C LYS A 127 -6.41 28.31 -15.30
N ARG A 128 -7.34 27.54 -15.87
CA ARG A 128 -8.55 28.12 -16.52
C ARG A 128 -9.58 28.64 -15.52
N LEU A 129 -9.81 27.95 -14.40
CA LEU A 129 -10.69 28.40 -13.32
C LEU A 129 -10.13 29.64 -12.61
N ASN A 130 -8.84 29.63 -12.29
CA ASN A 130 -8.15 30.81 -11.74
C ASN A 130 -8.23 32.01 -12.70
N SER A 131 -8.15 31.80 -14.03
CA SER A 131 -8.34 32.87 -15.04
C SER A 131 -9.78 33.39 -15.19
N LEU A 132 -10.71 32.89 -14.37
CA LEU A 132 -12.10 33.35 -14.26
C LEU A 132 -12.39 33.92 -12.86
N ASN A 133 -11.35 34.18 -12.06
CA ASN A 133 -11.44 34.59 -10.65
C ASN A 133 -12.23 33.59 -9.76
N LEU A 134 -12.15 32.30 -10.08
CA LEU A 134 -12.78 31.22 -9.30
C LEU A 134 -11.72 30.43 -8.53
N GLU A 135 -12.02 30.12 -7.26
CA GLU A 135 -11.12 29.42 -6.33
C GLU A 135 -11.56 27.95 -6.10
N PRO A 136 -11.12 26.99 -6.92
CA PRO A 136 -11.50 25.59 -6.75
C PRO A 136 -10.75 24.93 -5.59
N VAL A 137 -11.48 24.52 -4.53
CA VAL A 137 -10.94 23.77 -3.39
C VAL A 137 -10.58 22.33 -3.79
N LYS A 138 -11.33 21.74 -4.73
CA LYS A 138 -11.13 20.36 -5.20
C LYS A 138 -11.57 20.22 -6.66
N ILE A 139 -10.76 19.58 -7.51
CA ILE A 139 -11.10 19.28 -8.91
C ILE A 139 -10.95 17.77 -9.14
N LYS A 140 -12.01 17.10 -9.60
CA LYS A 140 -12.00 15.68 -10.00
C LYS A 140 -12.38 15.54 -11.47
N ILE A 141 -11.44 15.13 -12.32
CA ILE A 141 -11.67 14.91 -13.76
C ILE A 141 -12.19 13.49 -13.97
N ILE A 142 -13.16 13.30 -14.87
CA ILE A 142 -13.58 11.99 -15.37
C ILE A 142 -13.31 11.92 -16.88
N GLN A 143 -12.30 11.12 -17.25
CA GLN A 143 -11.85 10.94 -18.62
C GLN A 143 -12.67 9.85 -19.35
N ASN A 144 -13.99 10.04 -19.39
CA ASN A 144 -14.90 9.29 -20.26
C ASN A 144 -15.13 10.06 -21.57
N MET A 145 -15.77 9.43 -22.57
CA MET A 145 -16.00 10.00 -23.92
C MET A 145 -16.61 11.42 -23.96
N TYR A 146 -17.31 11.84 -22.89
CA TYR A 146 -17.99 13.14 -22.80
C TYR A 146 -17.20 14.25 -22.10
N ALA A 147 -15.95 13.99 -21.67
CA ALA A 147 -15.00 14.94 -21.08
C ALA A 147 -15.61 15.88 -20.02
N GLN A 148 -15.68 15.40 -18.78
CA GLN A 148 -16.36 16.05 -17.66
C GLN A 148 -15.43 16.25 -16.46
N CYS A 149 -15.68 17.26 -15.63
CA CYS A 149 -15.05 17.35 -14.31
C CYS A 149 -16.04 17.86 -13.26
N PHE A 150 -15.76 17.51 -12.01
CA PHE A 150 -16.45 18.02 -10.84
C PHE A 150 -15.53 18.99 -10.10
N VAL A 151 -16.08 20.10 -9.64
CA VAL A 151 -15.35 21.14 -8.90
C VAL A 151 -16.10 21.46 -7.61
N THR A 152 -15.39 21.49 -6.49
CA THR A 152 -15.93 21.91 -5.18
C THR A 152 -15.35 23.26 -4.79
N PHE A 153 -16.20 24.18 -4.33
CA PHE A 153 -15.86 25.53 -3.86
C PHE A 153 -15.93 25.66 -2.34
N LYS A 154 -15.54 26.81 -1.78
CA LYS A 154 -15.47 27.03 -0.33
C LYS A 154 -16.84 27.27 0.32
N ASN A 155 -17.73 27.99 -0.37
CA ASN A 155 -19.06 28.36 0.09
C ASN A 155 -20.09 28.38 -1.05
N GLU A 156 -21.34 28.73 -0.74
CA GLU A 156 -22.44 28.80 -1.72
C GLU A 156 -22.25 29.93 -2.73
N GLU A 157 -21.76 31.08 -2.31
CA GLU A 157 -21.54 32.27 -3.14
C GLU A 157 -20.56 31.95 -4.28
N GLN A 158 -19.41 31.34 -3.97
CA GLN A 158 -18.45 30.86 -4.96
C GLN A 158 -19.06 29.77 -5.86
N ARG A 159 -19.97 28.92 -5.34
CA ARG A 159 -20.68 27.93 -6.17
C ARG A 159 -21.60 28.60 -7.19
N GLN A 160 -22.38 29.60 -6.77
CA GLN A 160 -23.30 30.33 -7.66
C GLN A 160 -22.54 31.18 -8.68
N LEU A 161 -21.48 31.88 -8.26
CA LEU A 161 -20.58 32.60 -9.15
C LEU A 161 -19.92 31.66 -10.18
N ALA A 162 -19.48 30.47 -9.77
CA ALA A 162 -18.95 29.48 -10.71
C ALA A 162 -20.01 28.95 -11.68
N LEU A 163 -21.28 28.82 -11.27
CA LEU A 163 -22.36 28.41 -12.16
C LEU A 163 -22.68 29.49 -13.21
N SER A 164 -22.76 30.77 -12.81
CA SER A 164 -23.02 31.87 -13.75
C SER A 164 -21.85 32.14 -14.70
N VAL A 165 -20.60 32.10 -14.20
CA VAL A 165 -19.40 32.41 -15.00
C VAL A 165 -18.98 31.27 -15.94
N ILE A 166 -19.20 30.00 -15.57
CA ILE A 166 -18.76 28.86 -16.40
C ILE A 166 -19.84 28.43 -17.41
N ASN A 167 -21.13 28.61 -17.11
CA ASN A 167 -22.20 28.15 -17.99
C ASN A 167 -22.30 28.99 -19.27
N GLY A 168 -22.07 28.38 -20.43
CA GLY A 168 -22.04 29.05 -21.74
C GLY A 168 -20.67 29.61 -22.16
N HIS A 169 -19.72 29.73 -21.23
CA HIS A 169 -18.38 30.24 -21.49
C HIS A 169 -17.59 29.35 -22.47
N VAL A 170 -16.84 29.98 -23.39
CA VAL A 170 -16.14 29.31 -24.49
C VAL A 170 -14.70 28.95 -24.12
N TRP A 171 -14.31 27.70 -24.37
CA TRP A 171 -12.93 27.23 -24.26
C TRP A 171 -12.58 26.31 -25.43
N LYS A 172 -11.53 26.65 -26.20
CA LYS A 172 -11.08 25.91 -27.40
C LYS A 172 -12.25 25.55 -28.35
N LYS A 173 -13.04 26.56 -28.74
CA LYS A 173 -14.24 26.46 -29.59
C LYS A 173 -15.43 25.65 -29.01
N LYS A 174 -15.34 25.09 -27.80
CA LYS A 174 -16.47 24.45 -27.10
C LYS A 174 -17.12 25.41 -26.10
N LYS A 175 -18.45 25.47 -26.07
CA LYS A 175 -19.20 26.06 -24.94
C LYS A 175 -19.24 25.06 -23.78
N LEU A 176 -18.77 25.48 -22.61
CA LEU A 176 -18.87 24.71 -21.37
C LEU A 176 -20.31 24.80 -20.83
N LYS A 177 -20.75 23.75 -20.13
CA LYS A 177 -22.02 23.76 -19.39
C LYS A 177 -21.75 23.39 -17.94
N ALA A 178 -22.04 24.30 -17.02
CA ALA A 178 -21.96 24.06 -15.58
C ALA A 178 -23.37 23.81 -15.03
N ILE A 179 -23.50 22.81 -14.17
CA ILE A 179 -24.73 22.51 -13.42
C ILE A 179 -24.37 22.14 -11.98
N HIS A 180 -25.31 22.28 -11.04
CA HIS A 180 -25.16 21.68 -9.72
C HIS A 180 -24.85 20.19 -9.87
N ALA A 181 -23.81 19.71 -9.18
CA ALA A 181 -23.57 18.28 -9.13
C ALA A 181 -24.71 17.64 -8.35
N LYS A 182 -25.38 16.64 -8.92
CA LYS A 182 -26.24 15.76 -8.11
C LYS A 182 -25.32 15.11 -7.07
N PRO A 183 -25.58 15.27 -5.75
CA PRO A 183 -24.78 14.59 -4.75
C PRO A 183 -24.88 13.08 -5.01
N ALA A 184 -23.74 12.39 -4.95
CA ALA A 184 -23.79 10.95 -4.90
C ALA A 184 -24.59 10.57 -3.66
N LYS A 185 -25.56 9.65 -3.78
CA LYS A 185 -26.25 9.11 -2.60
C LYS A 185 -25.23 8.31 -1.80
N ASP A 186 -24.66 8.94 -0.79
CA ASP A 186 -23.83 8.28 0.20
C ASP A 186 -24.69 7.17 0.86
N PRO A 187 -24.27 5.89 0.80
CA PRO A 187 -24.96 4.80 1.48
C PRO A 187 -25.17 5.09 2.97
N LEU A 188 -24.25 5.82 3.61
CA LEU A 188 -24.32 6.22 5.01
C LEU A 188 -25.37 7.31 5.27
N LEU A 189 -25.62 8.23 4.33
CA LEU A 189 -26.74 9.18 4.43
C LEU A 189 -28.09 8.51 4.19
N VAL A 190 -28.14 7.48 3.33
CA VAL A 190 -29.34 6.63 3.20
C VAL A 190 -29.58 5.84 4.49
N ALA A 191 -28.54 5.26 5.09
CA ALA A 191 -28.61 4.57 6.38
C ALA A 191 -29.01 5.50 7.55
N ARG A 192 -28.50 6.74 7.59
CA ARG A 192 -28.89 7.73 8.61
C ARG A 192 -30.33 8.21 8.44
N LYS A 193 -30.81 8.45 7.21
CA LYS A 193 -32.24 8.79 6.98
C LYS A 193 -33.19 7.62 7.30
N ARG A 194 -32.78 6.37 7.07
CA ARG A 194 -33.54 5.17 7.46
C ARG A 194 -33.83 5.08 8.98
N LYS A 195 -33.17 5.87 9.83
CA LYS A 195 -33.42 5.96 11.29
C LYS A 195 -34.35 7.11 11.70
N ILE A 196 -34.82 7.94 10.77
CA ILE A 196 -35.65 9.13 11.06
C ILE A 196 -37.06 8.99 10.49
N ASP A 197 -37.24 8.26 9.38
CA ASP A 197 -38.53 7.99 8.75
C ASP A 197 -38.88 6.47 8.78
N GLU A 198 -39.42 5.94 9.88
CA GLU A 198 -39.88 4.53 9.91
C GLU A 198 -41.25 4.33 9.21
N ASP A 199 -42.15 5.31 9.32
CA ASP A 199 -43.57 5.18 8.94
C ASP A 199 -43.94 5.45 7.46
N LYS A 200 -43.07 6.10 6.65
CA LYS A 200 -43.50 6.66 5.34
C LYS A 200 -42.58 6.33 4.14
N ILE A 201 -42.36 5.04 3.85
CA ILE A 201 -41.72 4.59 2.60
C ILE A 201 -42.48 3.42 1.96
N THR A 202 -42.78 3.54 0.66
CA THR A 202 -43.53 2.56 -0.14
C THR A 202 -42.72 1.30 -0.54
N PRO A 203 -43.37 0.16 -0.84
CA PRO A 203 -42.74 -1.16 -0.69
C PRO A 203 -41.63 -1.50 -1.69
N SER A 204 -41.68 -0.97 -2.92
CA SER A 204 -40.98 -1.53 -4.09
C SER A 204 -39.44 -1.41 -4.11
N LYS A 205 -38.81 -0.94 -3.03
CA LYS A 205 -37.35 -0.97 -2.81
C LYS A 205 -36.93 -1.37 -1.38
N ARG A 206 -37.82 -1.94 -0.57
CA ARG A 206 -37.51 -2.54 0.74
C ARG A 206 -36.94 -3.98 0.65
N LEU A 207 -36.87 -4.58 -0.55
CA LEU A 207 -37.09 -6.03 -0.73
C LEU A 207 -35.88 -6.86 -1.26
N CYS A 208 -34.63 -6.36 -1.17
CA CYS A 208 -33.45 -7.07 -1.73
C CYS A 208 -32.26 -7.26 -0.76
N ILE A 209 -32.39 -6.97 0.53
CA ILE A 209 -31.30 -7.14 1.54
C ILE A 209 -31.88 -7.63 2.87
N ALA A 210 -32.93 -6.98 3.37
CA ALA A 210 -33.66 -7.40 4.57
C ALA A 210 -34.46 -8.71 4.37
N SER A 211 -34.51 -9.21 3.14
CA SER A 211 -35.26 -10.39 2.69
C SER A 211 -34.38 -11.61 2.40
N MET A 212 -33.05 -11.48 2.43
CA MET A 212 -32.15 -12.62 2.20
C MET A 212 -32.27 -13.62 3.36
N THR A 213 -32.24 -14.91 3.02
CA THR A 213 -32.07 -16.02 3.96
C THR A 213 -30.63 -16.09 4.46
N GLU A 214 -30.40 -16.79 5.58
CA GLU A 214 -29.03 -17.05 6.07
C GLU A 214 -28.21 -17.87 5.06
N GLU A 215 -28.85 -18.76 4.30
CA GLU A 215 -28.19 -19.53 3.25
C GLU A 215 -27.72 -18.66 2.08
N GLU A 216 -28.54 -17.73 1.60
CA GLU A 216 -28.13 -16.76 0.58
C GLU A 216 -27.02 -15.82 1.06
N ARG A 217 -27.04 -15.42 2.34
CA ARG A 217 -25.92 -14.65 2.94
C ARG A 217 -24.64 -15.49 3.00
N ARG A 218 -24.76 -16.76 3.39
CA ARG A 218 -23.66 -17.74 3.49
C ARG A 218 -23.02 -18.02 2.13
N GLU A 219 -23.81 -18.29 1.09
CA GLU A 219 -23.27 -18.47 -0.27
C GLU A 219 -22.57 -17.20 -0.75
N LYS A 220 -23.14 -16.02 -0.50
CA LYS A 220 -22.52 -14.73 -0.82
C LYS A 220 -21.20 -14.49 -0.05
N LEU A 221 -21.09 -14.97 1.19
CA LEU A 221 -19.83 -14.96 1.95
C LEU A 221 -18.75 -15.79 1.25
N PHE A 222 -19.10 -17.02 0.86
CA PHE A 222 -18.17 -17.91 0.16
C PHE A 222 -17.81 -17.36 -1.23
N ASP A 223 -18.74 -16.72 -1.93
CA ASP A 223 -18.48 -16.07 -3.22
C ASP A 223 -17.56 -14.84 -3.08
N SER A 224 -17.64 -14.12 -1.96
CA SER A 224 -16.76 -12.98 -1.66
C SER A 224 -15.36 -13.38 -1.16
N VAL A 225 -15.23 -14.50 -0.44
CA VAL A 225 -13.97 -14.93 0.20
C VAL A 225 -13.22 -16.00 -0.64
N THR A 226 -13.97 -16.78 -1.42
CA THR A 226 -13.55 -17.96 -2.19
C THR A 226 -14.45 -18.19 -3.41
N ALA A 227 -14.52 -17.22 -4.34
CA ALA A 227 -15.41 -17.23 -5.52
C ALA A 227 -15.52 -18.55 -6.32
N LEU A 228 -14.49 -19.41 -6.33
CA LEU A 228 -14.46 -20.67 -7.06
C LEU A 228 -14.71 -21.90 -6.16
N TRP A 229 -15.25 -21.72 -4.96
CA TRP A 229 -15.50 -22.80 -3.98
C TRP A 229 -16.35 -23.95 -4.52
N ARG A 230 -17.36 -23.66 -5.36
CA ARG A 230 -18.23 -24.66 -6.00
C ARG A 230 -17.56 -25.48 -7.12
N LEU A 231 -16.33 -25.13 -7.55
CA LEU A 231 -15.64 -25.80 -8.66
C LEU A 231 -14.60 -26.83 -8.18
N PRO A 232 -14.55 -28.04 -8.78
CA PRO A 232 -13.45 -28.98 -8.57
C PRO A 232 -12.09 -28.34 -8.90
N TYR A 233 -11.06 -28.64 -8.11
CA TYR A 233 -9.78 -27.91 -8.18
C TYR A 233 -9.10 -27.94 -9.57
N SER A 234 -9.21 -29.05 -10.30
CA SER A 234 -8.75 -29.15 -11.69
C SER A 234 -9.40 -28.12 -12.62
N LYS A 235 -10.70 -27.84 -12.45
CA LYS A 235 -11.42 -26.81 -13.21
C LYS A 235 -11.05 -25.39 -12.79
N GLN A 236 -10.71 -25.16 -11.52
CA GLN A 236 -10.14 -23.89 -11.08
C GLN A 236 -8.80 -23.62 -11.78
N LEU A 237 -7.94 -24.63 -11.91
CA LEU A 237 -6.64 -24.53 -12.60
C LEU A 237 -6.82 -24.30 -14.12
N GLU A 238 -7.73 -25.02 -14.77
CA GLU A 238 -8.09 -24.80 -16.18
C GLU A 238 -8.59 -23.35 -16.42
N GLN A 239 -9.49 -22.86 -15.54
CA GLN A 239 -10.00 -21.49 -15.60
C GLN A 239 -8.88 -20.46 -15.42
N LYS A 240 -8.08 -20.55 -14.35
CA LYS A 240 -6.95 -19.64 -14.09
C LYS A 240 -5.95 -19.60 -15.25
N HIS A 241 -5.55 -20.77 -15.76
CA HIS A 241 -4.63 -20.85 -16.89
C HIS A 241 -5.23 -20.22 -18.17
N THR A 242 -6.53 -20.36 -18.39
CA THR A 242 -7.25 -19.71 -19.50
C THR A 242 -7.29 -18.20 -19.32
N THR A 243 -7.61 -17.69 -18.13
CA THR A 243 -7.58 -16.25 -17.81
C THR A 243 -6.20 -15.62 -18.07
N ILE A 244 -5.11 -16.27 -17.64
CA ILE A 244 -3.75 -15.77 -17.91
C ILE A 244 -3.40 -15.84 -19.40
N LYS A 245 -3.89 -16.85 -20.14
CA LYS A 245 -3.72 -16.95 -21.59
C LYS A 245 -4.43 -15.81 -22.33
N GLU A 246 -5.66 -15.47 -21.96
CA GLU A 246 -6.43 -14.36 -22.52
C GLU A 246 -5.83 -12.99 -22.16
N TRP A 247 -5.31 -12.85 -20.94
CA TRP A 247 -4.54 -11.69 -20.53
C TRP A 247 -3.25 -11.54 -21.36
N LEU A 248 -2.49 -12.62 -21.62
CA LEU A 248 -1.29 -12.57 -22.48
C LEU A 248 -1.62 -12.11 -23.92
N VAL A 249 -2.76 -12.55 -24.50
CA VAL A 249 -3.23 -12.04 -25.80
C VAL A 249 -3.56 -10.53 -25.71
N THR A 250 -4.16 -10.09 -24.60
CA THR A 250 -4.55 -8.69 -24.39
C THR A 250 -3.33 -7.79 -24.19
N ALA A 251 -2.40 -8.15 -23.32
CA ALA A 251 -1.15 -7.45 -23.09
C ALA A 251 -0.30 -7.36 -24.38
N ALA A 252 -0.27 -8.42 -25.20
CA ALA A 252 0.35 -8.37 -26.53
C ALA A 252 -0.33 -7.33 -27.46
N ARG A 253 -1.66 -7.28 -27.49
CA ARG A 253 -2.41 -6.28 -28.26
C ARG A 253 -2.15 -4.85 -27.77
N GLN A 254 -1.93 -4.63 -26.47
CA GLN A 254 -1.50 -3.33 -25.95
C GLN A 254 -0.07 -3.00 -26.38
N LEU A 255 0.85 -3.95 -26.23
CA LEU A 255 2.26 -3.77 -26.56
C LEU A 255 2.47 -3.47 -28.06
N ASN A 256 1.68 -4.08 -28.95
CA ASN A 256 1.69 -3.76 -30.37
C ASN A 256 1.38 -2.27 -30.66
N LYS A 257 0.50 -1.62 -29.87
CA LYS A 257 0.12 -0.21 -30.07
C LYS A 257 1.29 0.76 -29.89
N ILE A 258 2.30 0.39 -29.10
CA ILE A 258 3.50 1.22 -28.86
C ILE A 258 4.68 0.87 -29.78
N LYS A 259 4.50 -0.03 -30.76
CA LYS A 259 5.49 -0.41 -31.79
C LYS A 259 6.89 -0.70 -31.21
N PRO A 260 7.06 -1.78 -30.44
CA PRO A 260 8.18 -1.99 -29.52
C PRO A 260 9.50 -2.45 -30.17
N GLY A 261 9.63 -2.37 -31.50
CA GLY A 261 10.76 -2.90 -32.26
C GLY A 261 10.36 -4.02 -33.23
N GLU A 262 11.32 -4.49 -34.03
CA GLU A 262 11.05 -5.49 -35.08
C GLU A 262 10.87 -6.91 -34.53
N TRP A 263 11.64 -7.26 -33.49
CA TRP A 263 11.60 -8.53 -32.75
C TRP A 263 10.18 -9.01 -32.43
N PHE A 264 9.28 -8.07 -32.15
CA PHE A 264 7.92 -8.34 -31.71
C PHE A 264 7.10 -9.06 -32.79
N ARG A 265 7.30 -8.77 -34.08
CA ARG A 265 6.55 -9.46 -35.17
C ARG A 265 6.88 -10.95 -35.24
N GLU A 266 8.12 -11.31 -34.95
CA GLU A 266 8.60 -12.69 -34.98
C GLU A 266 8.23 -13.41 -33.67
N HIS A 267 8.43 -12.74 -32.53
CA HIS A 267 8.06 -13.24 -31.22
C HIS A 267 6.56 -13.55 -31.09
N MET A 268 5.70 -12.73 -31.71
CA MET A 268 4.25 -12.98 -31.76
C MET A 268 3.88 -14.17 -32.67
N LYS A 269 4.68 -14.48 -33.70
CA LYS A 269 4.51 -15.68 -34.53
C LYS A 269 4.94 -16.94 -33.77
N SER A 270 6.11 -16.92 -33.12
CA SER A 270 6.66 -18.08 -32.40
C SER A 270 5.84 -18.47 -31.16
N ASN A 271 5.09 -17.53 -30.57
CA ASN A 271 4.22 -17.75 -29.42
C ASN A 271 2.73 -17.83 -29.79
N ASN A 272 2.38 -18.12 -31.04
CA ASN A 272 1.01 -18.34 -31.53
C ASN A 272 0.01 -17.22 -31.14
N GLY A 273 0.44 -15.95 -31.13
CA GLY A 273 -0.42 -14.82 -30.75
C GLY A 273 -0.43 -14.45 -29.25
N LEU A 274 0.35 -15.14 -28.41
CA LEU A 274 0.61 -14.76 -27.02
C LEU A 274 1.77 -13.77 -26.90
N LEU A 275 1.77 -12.96 -25.81
CA LEU A 275 2.86 -12.04 -25.49
C LEU A 275 4.23 -12.74 -25.34
N CYS A 276 4.24 -13.97 -24.82
CA CYS A 276 5.42 -14.81 -24.62
C CYS A 276 5.00 -16.28 -24.41
N GLN A 277 5.96 -17.20 -24.16
CA GLN A 277 5.67 -18.62 -23.93
C GLN A 277 4.92 -18.82 -22.61
N LEU A 278 3.65 -19.21 -22.67
CA LEU A 278 2.89 -19.65 -21.49
C LEU A 278 3.26 -21.09 -21.13
N LEU A 279 3.75 -21.32 -19.91
CA LEU A 279 3.97 -22.64 -19.33
C LEU A 279 2.72 -23.11 -18.54
N PRO A 280 2.57 -24.42 -18.28
CA PRO A 280 1.48 -24.94 -17.45
C PRO A 280 1.41 -24.26 -16.08
N ILE A 281 0.19 -24.11 -15.55
CA ILE A 281 -0.02 -23.59 -14.20
C ILE A 281 0.54 -24.57 -13.15
N LYS A 282 1.40 -24.09 -12.24
CA LYS A 282 1.82 -24.87 -11.07
C LYS A 282 0.72 -24.78 -10.01
N SER A 283 0.21 -25.94 -9.58
CA SER A 283 -0.84 -26.06 -8.56
C SER A 283 -0.30 -25.80 -7.14
N SER A 284 -1.19 -25.40 -6.24
CA SER A 284 -0.91 -25.46 -4.80
C SER A 284 -0.81 -26.92 -4.34
N LEU A 285 0.02 -27.18 -3.32
CA LEU A 285 0.08 -28.48 -2.66
C LEU A 285 -1.08 -28.71 -1.68
N VAL A 286 -1.72 -27.65 -1.20
CA VAL A 286 -2.84 -27.69 -0.26
C VAL A 286 -3.89 -26.65 -0.65
N THR A 287 -5.14 -27.09 -0.81
CA THR A 287 -6.26 -26.26 -1.29
C THR A 287 -7.16 -25.73 -0.18
N GLU A 288 -7.19 -26.39 0.97
CA GLU A 288 -8.07 -26.09 2.11
C GLU A 288 -7.24 -25.68 3.33
N ALA A 289 -7.77 -24.83 4.21
CA ALA A 289 -7.11 -24.35 5.43
C ALA A 289 -5.71 -23.70 5.25
N TYR A 290 -5.27 -23.45 4.01
CA TYR A 290 -3.91 -23.04 3.65
C TYR A 290 -3.50 -21.64 4.15
N ARG A 291 -4.48 -20.81 4.56
CA ARG A 291 -4.29 -19.37 4.72
C ARG A 291 -3.65 -19.01 6.05
N ASN A 292 -2.32 -18.94 6.07
CA ASN A 292 -1.51 -18.66 7.26
C ASN A 292 -1.72 -17.25 7.87
N LYS A 293 -2.48 -16.34 7.21
CA LYS A 293 -2.92 -15.05 7.77
C LYS A 293 -4.37 -14.72 7.43
N CYS A 294 -5.20 -14.54 8.45
CA CYS A 294 -6.56 -14.03 8.37
C CYS A 294 -6.71 -12.69 9.13
N GLU A 295 -7.50 -11.76 8.58
CA GLU A 295 -7.86 -10.47 9.20
C GLU A 295 -9.39 -10.43 9.33
N PHE A 296 -9.92 -10.70 10.52
CA PHE A 296 -11.35 -10.74 10.81
C PHE A 296 -11.80 -9.39 11.37
N ILE A 297 -12.90 -8.85 10.83
CA ILE A 297 -13.53 -7.63 11.33
C ILE A 297 -14.30 -7.99 12.60
N ILE A 298 -14.23 -7.13 13.62
CA ILE A 298 -15.09 -7.22 14.81
C ILE A 298 -16.19 -6.17 14.66
N GLY A 299 -17.45 -6.60 14.63
CA GLY A 299 -18.59 -5.75 14.30
C GLY A 299 -19.91 -6.41 14.64
N TYR A 300 -20.90 -6.23 13.76
CA TYR A 300 -22.28 -6.67 14.00
C TYR A 300 -22.79 -7.55 12.86
N GLY A 301 -23.52 -8.60 13.22
CA GLY A 301 -24.26 -9.45 12.27
C GLY A 301 -25.60 -8.84 11.85
N PRO A 302 -26.40 -9.58 11.05
CA PRO A 302 -27.68 -9.09 10.51
C PRO A 302 -28.70 -8.69 11.58
N SER A 303 -28.66 -9.31 12.76
CA SER A 303 -29.60 -9.08 13.88
C SER A 303 -29.04 -8.10 14.93
N ARG A 304 -27.94 -7.40 14.64
CA ARG A 304 -27.19 -6.50 15.55
C ARG A 304 -26.52 -7.20 16.75
N GLU A 305 -26.40 -8.51 16.70
CA GLU A 305 -25.52 -9.33 17.52
C GLU A 305 -24.04 -9.06 17.22
N THR A 306 -23.15 -9.23 18.20
CA THR A 306 -21.70 -9.15 18.00
C THR A 306 -21.21 -10.33 17.17
N VAL A 307 -20.52 -10.05 16.05
CA VAL A 307 -19.91 -11.07 15.19
C VAL A 307 -18.45 -10.71 14.88
N ILE A 308 -17.59 -11.73 14.85
CA ILE A 308 -16.21 -11.65 14.36
C ILE A 308 -16.07 -12.48 13.08
N GLY A 309 -15.68 -11.85 11.97
CA GLY A 309 -15.56 -12.56 10.71
C GLY A 309 -15.36 -11.68 9.48
N PHE A 310 -16.08 -12.00 8.41
CA PHE A 310 -15.98 -11.29 7.13
C PHE A 310 -17.32 -10.67 6.71
N MET A 311 -17.26 -9.66 5.83
CA MET A 311 -18.42 -9.03 5.22
C MET A 311 -18.73 -9.73 3.89
N PRO A 312 -19.95 -10.25 3.65
CA PRO A 312 -20.30 -10.96 2.41
C PRO A 312 -20.57 -10.00 1.23
N GLY A 313 -20.98 -8.75 1.51
CA GLY A 313 -21.19 -7.71 0.49
C GLY A 313 -20.07 -6.68 0.46
N SER A 314 -20.10 -5.80 -0.55
CA SER A 314 -19.31 -4.57 -0.52
C SER A 314 -20.07 -3.43 0.15
N PHE A 315 -19.34 -2.50 0.78
CA PHE A 315 -19.88 -1.24 1.32
C PHE A 315 -20.77 -0.44 0.35
N LEU A 316 -20.65 -0.67 -0.97
CA LEU A 316 -21.44 0.01 -2.00
C LEU A 316 -22.88 -0.53 -2.13
N GLU A 317 -23.12 -1.77 -1.70
CA GLU A 317 -24.46 -2.37 -1.64
C GLU A 317 -25.26 -1.85 -0.43
N GLY A 318 -24.58 -1.28 0.57
CA GLY A 318 -25.18 -0.70 1.77
C GLY A 318 -25.59 -1.73 2.83
N ASP A 319 -25.17 -2.98 2.66
CA ASP A 319 -25.06 -3.96 3.74
C ASP A 319 -23.62 -3.94 4.27
N VAL A 320 -23.47 -4.02 5.59
CA VAL A 320 -22.20 -4.07 6.31
C VAL A 320 -22.20 -5.14 7.42
N SER A 321 -23.23 -6.00 7.43
CA SER A 321 -23.30 -7.12 8.35
C SER A 321 -22.11 -8.06 8.17
N LEU A 322 -21.68 -8.67 9.27
CA LEU A 322 -20.60 -9.65 9.28
C LEU A 322 -21.17 -11.06 9.44
N MET A 323 -20.43 -12.05 8.96
CA MET A 323 -20.74 -13.47 9.15
C MET A 323 -19.52 -14.22 9.67
N SER A 324 -19.79 -15.28 10.44
CA SER A 324 -18.76 -16.16 11.01
C SER A 324 -17.93 -16.86 9.91
N PRO A 325 -16.60 -16.94 10.06
CA PRO A 325 -15.71 -17.62 9.10
C PRO A 325 -15.69 -19.14 9.26
N ARG A 326 -16.55 -19.72 10.11
CA ARG A 326 -16.53 -21.16 10.50
C ARG A 326 -16.58 -22.11 9.30
N GLU A 327 -17.37 -21.81 8.29
CA GLU A 327 -17.50 -22.64 7.09
C GLU A 327 -16.54 -22.25 5.94
N CYS A 328 -15.77 -21.16 6.07
CA CYS A 328 -14.83 -20.75 5.03
C CYS A 328 -13.72 -21.79 4.83
N ILE A 329 -13.63 -22.35 3.62
CA ILE A 329 -12.74 -23.47 3.27
C ILE A 329 -11.25 -23.13 3.32
N ASN A 330 -10.87 -21.87 3.06
CA ASN A 330 -9.46 -21.44 3.08
C ASN A 330 -8.93 -21.05 4.46
N VAL A 331 -9.78 -20.90 5.48
CA VAL A 331 -9.41 -20.49 6.84
C VAL A 331 -9.03 -21.70 7.69
N SER A 332 -7.90 -21.65 8.41
CA SER A 332 -7.46 -22.75 9.28
C SER A 332 -8.41 -22.98 10.46
N GLN A 333 -8.51 -24.22 10.95
CA GLN A 333 -9.37 -24.54 12.10
C GLN A 333 -8.98 -23.73 13.34
N TYR A 334 -7.68 -23.63 13.64
CA TYR A 334 -7.17 -22.80 14.71
C TYR A 334 -7.65 -21.34 14.60
N SER A 335 -7.65 -20.76 13.40
CA SER A 335 -8.16 -19.39 13.19
C SER A 335 -9.66 -19.27 13.47
N LYS A 336 -10.44 -20.33 13.25
CA LYS A 336 -11.88 -20.40 13.57
C LYS A 336 -12.10 -20.56 15.08
N ASP A 337 -11.29 -21.37 15.75
CA ASP A 337 -11.34 -21.59 17.20
C ASP A 337 -10.98 -20.29 17.96
N VAL A 338 -9.93 -19.59 17.52
CA VAL A 338 -9.56 -18.26 18.03
C VAL A 338 -10.68 -17.24 17.83
N VAL A 339 -11.37 -17.26 16.68
CA VAL A 339 -12.52 -16.39 16.41
C VAL A 339 -13.68 -16.67 17.36
N GLN A 340 -14.05 -17.94 17.57
CA GLN A 340 -15.15 -18.30 18.47
C GLN A 340 -14.88 -17.82 19.90
N VAL A 341 -13.74 -18.20 20.48
CA VAL A 341 -13.36 -17.84 21.86
C VAL A 341 -13.27 -16.31 22.04
N PHE A 342 -12.75 -15.60 21.04
CA PHE A 342 -12.63 -14.13 21.15
C PHE A 342 -13.96 -13.41 20.89
N GLU A 343 -14.85 -13.96 20.07
CA GLU A 343 -16.20 -13.42 19.87
C GLU A 343 -17.02 -13.54 21.16
N ASP A 344 -16.96 -14.69 21.84
CA ASP A 344 -17.65 -14.90 23.11
C ASP A 344 -17.04 -14.07 24.24
N PHE A 345 -15.71 -13.88 24.27
CA PHE A 345 -15.10 -12.87 25.14
C PHE A 345 -15.64 -11.46 24.88
N VAL A 346 -15.70 -11.00 23.63
CA VAL A 346 -16.20 -9.66 23.28
C VAL A 346 -17.69 -9.49 23.62
N LYS A 347 -18.51 -10.54 23.56
CA LYS A 347 -19.90 -10.52 24.07
C LYS A 347 -19.98 -10.26 25.58
N THR A 348 -18.92 -10.52 26.34
CA THR A 348 -18.79 -10.22 27.79
C THR A 348 -17.95 -8.98 28.10
N SER A 349 -17.59 -8.17 27.09
CA SER A 349 -16.85 -6.92 27.29
C SER A 349 -17.82 -5.73 27.40
N ASP A 350 -17.56 -4.82 28.35
CA ASP A 350 -18.27 -3.54 28.45
C ASP A 350 -18.03 -2.64 27.21
N TYR A 351 -16.94 -2.91 26.48
CA TYR A 351 -16.57 -2.20 25.26
C TYR A 351 -17.22 -2.82 24.03
N LYS A 352 -17.82 -1.97 23.19
CA LYS A 352 -18.65 -2.41 22.06
C LYS A 352 -17.83 -2.73 20.81
N ALA A 353 -18.34 -3.63 19.97
CA ALA A 353 -17.80 -3.89 18.64
C ALA A 353 -17.85 -2.61 17.77
N TYR A 354 -16.88 -2.46 16.87
CA TYR A 354 -16.69 -1.24 16.07
C TYR A 354 -17.70 -1.18 14.91
N ASP A 355 -18.65 -0.27 15.03
CA ASP A 355 -19.68 -0.03 14.03
C ASP A 355 -19.09 0.72 12.83
N LEU A 356 -19.10 0.07 11.66
CA LEU A 356 -18.50 0.60 10.43
C LEU A 356 -19.29 1.77 9.81
N VAL A 357 -20.53 2.03 10.26
CA VAL A 357 -21.44 3.06 9.73
C VAL A 357 -21.49 4.30 10.63
N THR A 358 -21.44 4.12 11.95
CA THR A 358 -21.34 5.24 12.90
C THR A 358 -19.89 5.60 13.26
N HIS A 359 -18.93 4.71 12.98
CA HIS A 359 -17.53 4.80 13.39
C HIS A 359 -17.28 4.80 14.91
N THR A 360 -18.23 4.27 15.70
CA THR A 360 -18.18 4.17 17.16
C THR A 360 -17.87 2.75 17.65
N GLY A 361 -17.43 2.60 18.90
CA GLY A 361 -17.01 1.32 19.48
C GLY A 361 -15.50 1.14 19.46
N ASN A 362 -15.03 0.02 19.99
CA ASN A 362 -13.63 -0.20 20.38
C ASN A 362 -13.02 -1.42 19.71
N TRP A 363 -13.62 -2.61 19.86
CA TRP A 363 -13.13 -3.84 19.24
C TRP A 363 -13.27 -3.77 17.72
N LYS A 364 -12.16 -3.81 16.97
CA LYS A 364 -12.16 -3.44 15.54
C LYS A 364 -11.70 -4.53 14.59
N LEU A 365 -10.59 -5.21 14.91
CA LEU A 365 -10.01 -6.23 14.03
C LEU A 365 -9.28 -7.27 14.88
N LEU A 366 -9.52 -8.54 14.59
CA LEU A 366 -8.77 -9.68 15.09
C LEU A 366 -7.94 -10.24 13.93
N THR A 367 -6.61 -10.16 14.02
CA THR A 367 -5.72 -10.79 13.05
C THR A 367 -5.15 -12.07 13.65
N VAL A 368 -5.19 -13.16 12.91
CA VAL A 368 -4.56 -14.43 13.29
C VAL A 368 -3.52 -14.78 12.23
N LYS A 369 -2.29 -15.06 12.66
CA LYS A 369 -1.30 -15.79 11.87
C LYS A 369 -1.13 -17.19 12.47
N ASP A 370 -1.20 -18.21 11.63
CA ASP A 370 -1.15 -19.64 12.01
C ASP A 370 -0.25 -20.36 11.00
N PHE A 371 0.99 -20.62 11.39
CA PHE A 371 2.03 -21.10 10.49
C PHE A 371 2.16 -22.62 10.52
N THR A 372 2.74 -23.20 9.46
CA THR A 372 2.90 -24.65 9.33
C THR A 372 3.82 -25.22 10.42
N SER A 373 4.79 -24.42 10.86
CA SER A 373 5.62 -24.59 12.07
C SER A 373 4.87 -24.78 13.38
N LYS A 374 3.56 -24.48 13.43
CA LYS A 374 2.70 -24.34 14.62
C LYS A 374 3.01 -23.15 15.53
N GLU A 375 3.93 -22.27 15.14
CA GLU A 375 4.07 -20.96 15.78
C GLU A 375 2.91 -20.04 15.34
N ARG A 376 2.31 -19.32 16.30
CA ARG A 376 1.01 -18.64 16.15
C ARG A 376 1.02 -17.24 16.72
N MET A 377 0.48 -16.28 15.99
CA MET A 377 0.43 -14.88 16.40
C MET A 377 -1.00 -14.33 16.32
N ILE A 378 -1.53 -13.87 17.44
CA ILE A 378 -2.83 -13.18 17.51
C ILE A 378 -2.57 -11.69 17.71
N ILE A 379 -3.15 -10.83 16.87
CA ILE A 379 -3.05 -9.36 16.97
C ILE A 379 -4.44 -8.76 17.09
N ILE A 380 -4.71 -8.11 18.22
CA ILE A 380 -5.98 -7.52 18.58
C ILE A 380 -5.91 -6.00 18.35
N THR A 381 -6.73 -5.48 17.44
CA THR A 381 -6.80 -4.05 17.13
C THR A 381 -7.95 -3.39 17.86
N PHE A 382 -7.63 -2.42 18.72
CA PHE A 382 -8.56 -1.74 19.60
C PHE A 382 -8.58 -0.23 19.32
N ASN A 383 -9.75 0.34 19.07
CA ASN A 383 -9.93 1.78 18.90
C ASN A 383 -10.04 2.45 20.27
N LYS A 384 -9.06 3.33 20.62
CA LYS A 384 -9.02 4.05 21.91
C LYS A 384 -10.29 4.87 22.16
N GLY A 385 -10.86 5.47 21.11
CA GLY A 385 -12.04 6.32 21.26
C GLY A 385 -11.78 7.49 22.21
N ILE A 386 -12.52 7.52 23.33
CA ILE A 386 -12.38 8.49 24.42
C ILE A 386 -11.76 7.91 25.70
N LEU A 387 -11.39 6.63 25.69
CA LEU A 387 -10.95 5.90 26.88
C LEU A 387 -9.58 6.38 27.39
N SER A 388 -9.39 6.29 28.70
CA SER A 388 -8.09 6.42 29.37
C SER A 388 -7.14 5.27 28.99
N GLU A 389 -5.90 5.33 29.48
CA GLU A 389 -4.92 4.26 29.27
C GLU A 389 -5.05 3.18 30.34
N GLU A 390 -5.52 3.53 31.54
CA GLU A 390 -5.86 2.60 32.63
C GLU A 390 -7.02 1.64 32.26
N GLU A 391 -8.08 2.16 31.63
CA GLU A 391 -9.20 1.36 31.09
C GLU A 391 -8.72 0.36 30.03
N ILE A 392 -7.84 0.81 29.13
CA ILE A 392 -7.24 -0.04 28.09
C ILE A 392 -6.35 -1.11 28.73
N ASP A 393 -5.57 -0.77 29.74
CA ASP A 393 -4.67 -1.71 30.43
C ASP A 393 -5.42 -2.71 31.30
N LEU A 394 -6.60 -2.37 31.82
CA LEU A 394 -7.51 -3.31 32.46
C LEU A 394 -8.05 -4.33 31.44
N GLU A 395 -8.45 -3.89 30.25
CA GLU A 395 -8.97 -4.80 29.22
C GLU A 395 -7.87 -5.68 28.62
N LYS A 396 -6.63 -5.16 28.45
CA LYS A 396 -5.45 -5.99 28.14
C LYS A 396 -5.26 -7.11 29.16
N LYS A 397 -5.39 -6.82 30.47
CA LYS A 397 -5.28 -7.83 31.54
C LYS A 397 -6.37 -8.89 31.45
N ARG A 398 -7.61 -8.52 31.09
CA ARG A 398 -8.69 -9.49 30.81
C ARG A 398 -8.39 -10.37 29.60
N VAL A 399 -7.89 -9.78 28.51
CA VAL A 399 -7.45 -10.50 27.31
C VAL A 399 -6.27 -11.44 27.59
N ILE A 400 -5.30 -11.01 28.39
CA ILE A 400 -4.19 -11.86 28.87
C ILE A 400 -4.75 -13.08 29.63
N LYS A 401 -5.68 -12.85 30.57
CA LYS A 401 -6.30 -13.92 31.36
C LYS A 401 -7.07 -14.92 30.50
N LEU A 402 -7.77 -14.46 29.45
CA LEU A 402 -8.48 -15.33 28.50
C LEU A 402 -7.56 -16.37 27.87
N PHE A 403 -6.35 -15.98 27.46
CA PHE A 403 -5.38 -16.86 26.77
C PHE A 403 -4.40 -17.59 27.71
N GLN A 404 -4.29 -17.21 28.99
CA GLN A 404 -3.49 -17.95 29.99
C GLN A 404 -4.30 -18.93 30.84
N GLU A 405 -5.51 -18.56 31.22
CA GLU A 405 -6.31 -19.26 32.25
C GLU A 405 -7.71 -19.65 31.77
N GLY A 406 -8.33 -18.82 30.94
CA GLY A 406 -9.68 -19.02 30.43
C GLY A 406 -9.77 -19.98 29.24
N GLU A 407 -10.88 -19.90 28.51
CA GLU A 407 -11.20 -20.78 27.36
C GLU A 407 -10.15 -20.71 26.24
N GLY A 408 -9.48 -19.56 26.09
CA GLY A 408 -8.38 -19.38 25.13
C GLY A 408 -7.08 -20.11 25.48
N LYS A 409 -6.96 -20.67 26.69
CA LYS A 409 -5.75 -21.38 27.16
C LYS A 409 -5.35 -22.53 26.24
N GLY A 410 -6.32 -23.28 25.70
CA GLY A 410 -6.06 -24.40 24.79
C GLY A 410 -5.49 -24.00 23.42
N LEU A 411 -5.53 -22.71 23.07
CA LEU A 411 -5.06 -22.19 21.79
C LEU A 411 -3.53 -21.99 21.80
N CYS A 412 -2.93 -21.73 22.96
CA CYS A 412 -1.48 -21.55 23.16
C CYS A 412 -0.81 -20.67 22.07
N PRO A 413 -1.22 -19.39 21.89
CA PRO A 413 -0.56 -18.49 20.94
C PRO A 413 0.90 -18.26 21.34
N THR A 414 1.82 -18.37 20.38
CA THR A 414 3.26 -18.08 20.55
C THR A 414 3.52 -16.59 20.76
N SER A 415 2.67 -15.73 20.17
CA SER A 415 2.65 -14.29 20.38
C SER A 415 1.22 -13.79 20.52
N LEU A 416 0.91 -13.03 21.57
CA LEU A 416 -0.33 -12.26 21.71
C LEU A 416 0.01 -10.78 21.70
N TYR A 417 -0.60 -10.03 20.78
CA TYR A 417 -0.30 -8.63 20.51
C TYR A 417 -1.53 -7.74 20.60
N TRP A 418 -1.31 -6.52 21.08
CA TRP A 418 -2.29 -5.44 21.11
C TRP A 418 -1.87 -4.31 20.17
N LEU A 419 -2.84 -3.70 19.49
CA LEU A 419 -2.64 -2.55 18.61
C LEU A 419 -3.71 -1.48 18.90
N THR A 420 -3.33 -0.49 19.72
CA THR A 420 -4.17 0.68 19.98
C THR A 420 -4.18 1.62 18.78
N VAL A 421 -5.36 1.84 18.19
CA VAL A 421 -5.57 2.82 17.11
C VAL A 421 -6.44 3.98 17.57
N ALA A 422 -6.23 5.16 16.97
CA ALA A 422 -7.05 6.35 17.18
C ALA A 422 -7.50 6.92 15.84
N HIS A 423 -8.68 7.57 15.81
CA HIS A 423 -9.21 8.19 14.60
C HIS A 423 -8.23 9.21 13.99
N GLY A 424 -8.16 9.27 12.66
CA GLY A 424 -7.38 10.26 11.91
C GLY A 424 -5.86 10.10 11.91
N ARG A 425 -5.27 9.25 12.78
CA ARG A 425 -3.81 9.01 12.76
C ARG A 425 -3.39 8.31 11.47
N LYS A 426 -2.30 8.79 10.85
CA LYS A 426 -1.67 8.15 9.68
C LYS A 426 -1.05 6.81 10.09
N LYS A 427 -1.09 5.79 9.22
CA LYS A 427 -0.50 4.44 9.40
C LYS A 427 1.03 4.39 9.63
N ALA A 428 1.72 5.52 9.79
CA ALA A 428 3.18 5.59 9.93
C ALA A 428 3.67 5.21 11.34
N ASN A 429 2.84 5.39 12.37
CA ASN A 429 3.19 5.13 13.77
C ASN A 429 2.15 4.18 14.37
N LEU A 430 2.12 2.93 13.89
CA LEU A 430 1.40 1.83 14.54
C LEU A 430 2.37 1.18 15.54
N VAL A 431 1.96 1.07 16.80
CA VAL A 431 2.76 0.44 17.85
C VAL A 431 2.09 -0.88 18.21
N TYR A 432 2.81 -1.98 18.03
CA TYR A 432 2.37 -3.32 18.40
C TYR A 432 2.96 -3.64 19.76
N GLU A 433 2.10 -3.83 20.75
CA GLU A 433 2.46 -4.08 22.13
C GLU A 433 2.32 -5.59 22.42
N LEU A 434 3.43 -6.23 22.80
CA LEU A 434 3.43 -7.66 23.13
C LEU A 434 2.78 -7.86 24.50
N LEU A 435 1.66 -8.59 24.54
CA LEU A 435 0.98 -8.95 25.78
C LEU A 435 1.51 -10.25 26.37
N LEU A 436 1.78 -11.26 25.53
CA LEU A 436 2.28 -12.58 25.93
C LEU A 436 3.16 -13.21 24.84
N GLY A 437 4.12 -14.02 25.27
CA GLY A 437 4.91 -14.89 24.39
C GLY A 437 6.18 -14.22 23.84
N THR A 438 6.47 -14.44 22.56
CA THR A 438 7.67 -13.92 21.87
C THR A 438 7.34 -12.77 20.92
N GLU A 439 8.31 -11.89 20.63
CA GLU A 439 8.12 -10.76 19.70
C GLU A 439 7.94 -11.16 18.22
N VAL A 440 8.44 -12.34 17.87
CA VAL A 440 8.32 -12.93 16.53
C VAL A 440 7.80 -14.35 16.63
N VAL A 441 7.13 -14.78 15.55
CA VAL A 441 6.89 -16.19 15.24
C VAL A 441 7.69 -16.57 14.02
N HIS A 442 8.01 -17.86 13.87
CA HIS A 442 8.78 -18.36 12.75
C HIS A 442 7.96 -19.26 11.83
N GLU A 443 8.25 -19.20 10.54
CA GLU A 443 7.75 -20.14 9.53
C GLU A 443 8.91 -20.70 8.72
N TYR A 444 8.73 -21.89 8.16
CA TYR A 444 9.69 -22.51 7.25
C TYR A 444 9.21 -22.44 5.80
N VAL A 445 10.10 -22.04 4.88
CA VAL A 445 9.85 -22.04 3.43
C VAL A 445 11.12 -22.52 2.74
N ASN A 446 11.03 -23.56 1.91
CA ASN A 446 12.15 -24.27 1.26
C ASN A 446 13.21 -24.71 2.28
N GLY A 447 12.78 -25.03 3.52
CA GLY A 447 13.67 -25.33 4.65
C GLY A 447 14.59 -24.19 5.07
N LEU A 448 14.21 -22.93 4.84
CA LEU A 448 14.78 -21.75 5.50
C LEU A 448 13.83 -21.29 6.61
N LYS A 449 14.36 -20.86 7.75
CA LYS A 449 13.59 -20.31 8.86
C LYS A 449 13.46 -18.80 8.71
N PHE A 450 12.25 -18.25 8.75
CA PHE A 450 12.00 -16.82 8.66
C PHE A 450 11.36 -16.30 9.94
N SER A 451 11.94 -15.26 10.55
CA SER A 451 11.35 -14.53 11.68
C SER A 451 10.31 -13.52 11.17
N ILE A 452 9.09 -13.60 11.71
CA ILE A 452 7.93 -12.84 11.26
C ILE A 452 7.41 -11.98 12.42
N SER A 453 7.62 -10.67 12.33
CA SER A 453 7.06 -9.67 13.26
C SER A 453 5.58 -9.36 12.95
N PRO A 454 4.84 -8.66 13.83
CA PRO A 454 3.42 -8.35 13.61
C PRO A 454 3.10 -7.68 12.28
N GLU A 455 3.86 -6.65 11.91
CA GLU A 455 3.66 -5.89 10.67
C GLU A 455 4.33 -6.49 9.42
N ALA A 456 5.18 -7.52 9.59
CA ALA A 456 5.86 -8.16 8.47
C ALA A 456 4.83 -8.74 7.48
N PHE A 457 5.00 -8.40 6.20
CA PHE A 457 4.36 -9.14 5.12
C PHE A 457 5.02 -10.52 4.99
N PHE A 458 4.18 -11.52 4.77
CA PHE A 458 4.59 -12.88 4.43
C PHE A 458 3.52 -13.42 3.46
N GLN A 459 3.90 -14.28 2.53
CA GLN A 459 2.96 -14.83 1.57
C GLN A 459 1.97 -15.77 2.28
N VAL A 460 0.68 -15.66 1.96
CA VAL A 460 -0.40 -16.22 2.80
C VAL A 460 -0.62 -17.73 2.66
N ASN A 461 0.13 -18.39 1.77
CA ASN A 461 0.07 -19.82 1.52
C ASN A 461 1.51 -20.37 1.50
N THR A 462 1.99 -20.90 2.62
CA THR A 462 3.39 -21.30 2.79
C THR A 462 3.85 -22.28 1.70
N LEU A 463 3.06 -23.33 1.44
CA LEU A 463 3.43 -24.42 0.51
C LEU A 463 3.33 -24.02 -0.98
N ALA A 464 2.40 -23.14 -1.34
CA ALA A 464 2.42 -22.53 -2.67
C ALA A 464 3.57 -21.52 -2.84
N THR A 465 4.02 -20.91 -1.74
CA THR A 465 5.17 -19.99 -1.74
C THR A 465 6.49 -20.74 -1.95
N GLU A 466 6.65 -21.94 -1.38
CA GLU A 466 7.74 -22.85 -1.71
C GLU A 466 7.80 -23.16 -3.22
N THR A 467 6.63 -23.41 -3.83
CA THR A 467 6.50 -23.62 -5.27
C THR A 467 6.86 -22.36 -6.08
N LEU A 468 6.44 -21.17 -5.64
CA LEU A 468 6.79 -19.89 -6.24
C LEU A 468 8.31 -19.63 -6.20
N TYR A 469 8.93 -19.71 -5.03
CA TYR A 469 10.35 -19.41 -4.86
C TYR A 469 11.25 -20.44 -5.52
N SER A 470 10.85 -21.73 -5.51
CA SER A 470 11.53 -22.76 -6.32
C SER A 470 11.45 -22.44 -7.81
N THR A 471 10.30 -21.95 -8.31
CA THR A 471 10.16 -21.53 -9.71
C THR A 471 11.05 -20.33 -10.07
N ILE A 472 11.27 -19.40 -9.14
CA ILE A 472 12.21 -18.30 -9.34
C ILE A 472 13.65 -18.84 -9.37
N ALA A 473 14.02 -19.76 -8.47
CA ALA A 473 15.33 -20.42 -8.48
C ALA A 473 15.56 -21.24 -9.78
N ASP A 474 14.57 -22.01 -10.24
CA ASP A 474 14.56 -22.73 -11.53
C ASP A 474 14.93 -21.78 -12.69
N LEU A 475 14.29 -20.60 -12.72
CA LEU A 475 14.52 -19.58 -13.75
C LEU A 475 15.92 -18.96 -13.64
N VAL A 476 16.37 -18.56 -12.45
CA VAL A 476 17.72 -17.99 -12.25
C VAL A 476 18.81 -19.00 -12.63
N SER A 477 18.67 -20.26 -12.21
CA SER A 477 19.58 -21.35 -12.59
C SER A 477 19.61 -21.59 -14.12
N GLY A 478 18.43 -21.60 -14.76
CA GLY A 478 18.29 -21.78 -16.20
C GLY A 478 18.74 -20.58 -17.07
N ILE A 479 18.99 -19.41 -16.48
CA ILE A 479 19.55 -18.24 -17.17
C ILE A 479 21.08 -18.31 -17.25
N SER A 480 21.74 -18.86 -16.22
CA SER A 480 23.21 -18.86 -16.09
C SER A 480 23.85 -20.27 -16.10
N PRO A 481 23.51 -21.18 -17.03
CA PRO A 481 24.14 -22.50 -17.08
C PRO A 481 25.60 -22.40 -17.52
N GLY A 482 26.54 -22.79 -16.66
CA GLY A 482 27.96 -22.90 -16.99
C GLY A 482 28.72 -21.57 -17.13
N VAL A 483 28.22 -20.47 -16.55
CA VAL A 483 28.94 -19.19 -16.53
C VAL A 483 30.15 -19.27 -15.58
N SER A 484 31.33 -18.84 -16.04
CA SER A 484 32.59 -18.88 -15.26
C SER A 484 32.57 -18.05 -13.97
N THR A 485 31.65 -17.09 -13.88
CA THR A 485 31.45 -16.18 -12.75
C THR A 485 29.97 -16.14 -12.38
N PRO A 486 29.59 -16.48 -11.13
CA PRO A 486 28.20 -16.38 -10.68
C PRO A 486 27.64 -14.95 -10.75
N PRO A 487 26.41 -14.73 -11.27
CA PRO A 487 25.84 -13.40 -11.42
C PRO A 487 25.44 -12.78 -10.07
N VAL A 488 25.21 -11.46 -10.07
CA VAL A 488 24.60 -10.75 -8.94
C VAL A 488 23.07 -10.75 -9.08
N LEU A 489 22.36 -11.07 -8.01
CA LEU A 489 20.90 -11.01 -7.95
C LEU A 489 20.44 -9.72 -7.28
N TYR A 490 19.67 -8.88 -7.98
CA TYR A 490 18.98 -7.74 -7.39
C TYR A 490 17.56 -8.16 -7.00
N ASP A 491 17.26 -8.27 -5.71
CA ASP A 491 15.92 -8.54 -5.18
C ASP A 491 15.26 -7.19 -4.82
N ILE A 492 14.33 -6.73 -5.66
CA ILE A 492 13.79 -5.36 -5.64
C ILE A 492 12.36 -5.39 -5.09
N CYS A 493 12.12 -4.61 -4.04
CA CYS A 493 10.98 -4.76 -3.12
C CYS A 493 11.06 -6.09 -2.33
N CYS A 494 12.27 -6.47 -1.90
CA CYS A 494 12.56 -7.76 -1.26
C CYS A 494 11.81 -8.03 0.05
N GLY A 495 11.16 -7.02 0.65
CA GLY A 495 10.48 -7.15 1.94
C GLY A 495 11.44 -7.68 3.02
N THR A 496 11.12 -8.84 3.60
CA THR A 496 11.92 -9.54 4.62
C THR A 496 12.96 -10.52 4.04
N GLY A 497 13.32 -10.35 2.76
CA GLY A 497 14.40 -11.08 2.07
C GLY A 497 14.03 -12.48 1.57
N THR A 498 12.75 -12.86 1.58
CA THR A 498 12.31 -14.24 1.41
C THR A 498 12.64 -14.82 0.03
N ILE A 499 12.54 -14.04 -1.04
CA ILE A 499 12.91 -14.44 -2.40
C ILE A 499 14.44 -14.59 -2.50
N GLY A 500 15.19 -13.52 -2.24
CA GLY A 500 16.65 -13.49 -2.35
C GLY A 500 17.33 -14.60 -1.55
N LEU A 501 16.89 -14.85 -0.31
CA LEU A 501 17.43 -15.93 0.53
C LEU A 501 17.09 -17.33 -0.01
N SER A 502 15.88 -17.54 -0.54
CA SER A 502 15.46 -18.82 -1.15
C SER A 502 16.28 -19.16 -2.40
N VAL A 503 16.58 -18.15 -3.23
CA VAL A 503 17.44 -18.33 -4.41
C VAL A 503 18.91 -18.50 -3.98
N ALA A 504 19.43 -17.71 -3.03
CA ALA A 504 20.81 -17.83 -2.54
C ALA A 504 21.13 -19.18 -1.90
N LYS A 505 20.15 -19.88 -1.33
CA LYS A 505 20.31 -21.25 -0.82
C LYS A 505 20.56 -22.28 -1.93
N THR A 506 19.98 -22.07 -3.11
CA THR A 506 19.80 -23.12 -4.14
C THR A 506 20.57 -22.85 -5.43
N VAL A 507 20.89 -21.59 -5.73
CA VAL A 507 21.59 -21.16 -6.94
C VAL A 507 22.92 -20.51 -6.55
N PRO A 508 24.06 -20.88 -7.18
CA PRO A 508 25.32 -20.17 -6.96
C PRO A 508 25.22 -18.74 -7.48
N LEU A 509 25.34 -17.77 -6.56
CA LEU A 509 25.29 -16.34 -6.81
C LEU A 509 26.49 -15.66 -6.14
N SER A 510 27.10 -14.69 -6.80
CA SER A 510 28.23 -13.94 -6.22
C SER A 510 27.75 -13.06 -5.07
N GLN A 511 26.60 -12.40 -5.24
CA GLN A 511 25.95 -11.62 -4.19
C GLN A 511 24.45 -11.47 -4.48
N VAL A 512 23.63 -11.37 -3.42
CA VAL A 512 22.25 -10.86 -3.48
C VAL A 512 22.22 -9.45 -2.90
N ILE A 513 21.61 -8.52 -3.62
CA ILE A 513 21.32 -7.15 -3.19
C ILE A 513 19.82 -6.99 -3.03
N GLY A 514 19.34 -7.04 -1.78
CA GLY A 514 17.96 -6.76 -1.45
C GLY A 514 17.70 -5.27 -1.28
N ILE A 515 16.70 -4.72 -1.97
CA ILE A 515 16.37 -3.29 -1.94
C ILE A 515 14.92 -3.12 -1.51
N GLU A 516 14.71 -2.44 -0.38
CA GLU A 516 13.41 -2.26 0.25
C GLU A 516 13.29 -0.85 0.85
N LEU A 517 12.07 -0.30 0.86
CA LEU A 517 11.79 1.06 1.34
C LEU A 517 11.44 1.12 2.83
N ASN A 518 11.01 0.01 3.43
CA ASN A 518 10.74 -0.14 4.85
C ASN A 518 11.99 -0.59 5.61
N GLU A 519 12.56 0.29 6.42
CA GLU A 519 13.72 0.03 7.28
C GLU A 519 13.52 -1.20 8.20
N GLN A 520 12.32 -1.43 8.73
CA GLN A 520 12.06 -2.60 9.57
C GLN A 520 12.02 -3.91 8.77
N ALA A 521 11.60 -3.86 7.50
CA ALA A 521 11.65 -5.02 6.63
C ALA A 521 13.10 -5.37 6.26
N VAL A 522 13.95 -4.35 6.03
CA VAL A 522 15.41 -4.52 5.85
C VAL A 522 16.06 -5.17 7.08
N LYS A 523 15.80 -4.67 8.30
CA LYS A 523 16.32 -5.27 9.55
C LYS A 523 15.87 -6.73 9.72
N ASN A 524 14.60 -7.02 9.41
CA ASN A 524 14.09 -8.39 9.41
C ASN A 524 14.81 -9.26 8.36
N ALA A 525 15.13 -8.72 7.18
CA ALA A 525 15.83 -9.45 6.11
C ALA A 525 17.30 -9.74 6.46
N GLU A 526 18.00 -8.78 7.09
CA GLU A 526 19.35 -8.96 7.64
C GLU A 526 19.35 -10.04 8.73
N HIS A 527 18.40 -9.98 9.66
CA HIS A 527 18.21 -11.03 10.69
C HIS A 527 17.92 -12.39 10.06
N ASN A 528 17.05 -12.48 9.05
CA ASN A 528 16.75 -13.73 8.33
C ASN A 528 17.98 -14.28 7.59
N ALA A 529 18.86 -13.44 7.04
CA ALA A 529 20.11 -13.88 6.44
C ALA A 529 21.05 -14.52 7.47
N VAL A 530 21.24 -13.85 8.62
CA VAL A 530 22.04 -14.37 9.74
C VAL A 530 21.46 -15.67 10.30
N LEU A 531 20.13 -15.73 10.50
CA LEU A 531 19.40 -16.89 11.03
C LEU A 531 19.58 -18.15 10.17
N ASN A 532 19.72 -17.99 8.85
CA ASN A 532 19.96 -19.09 7.92
C ASN A 532 21.45 -19.27 7.54
N GLY A 533 22.36 -18.49 8.13
CA GLY A 533 23.79 -18.53 7.83
C GLY A 533 24.20 -18.06 6.43
N ILE A 534 23.31 -17.38 5.70
CA ILE A 534 23.52 -16.95 4.31
C ILE A 534 24.30 -15.63 4.29
N LYS A 535 25.58 -15.69 3.91
CA LYS A 535 26.55 -14.59 4.05
C LYS A 535 26.71 -13.71 2.80
N ASN A 536 26.23 -14.14 1.64
CA ASN A 536 26.33 -13.41 0.37
C ASN A 536 25.11 -12.50 0.10
N CYS A 537 24.34 -12.14 1.13
CA CYS A 537 23.20 -11.22 1.04
C CYS A 537 23.52 -9.88 1.72
N ARG A 538 23.38 -8.76 1.00
CA ARG A 538 23.44 -7.38 1.52
C ARG A 538 22.11 -6.70 1.26
N TYR A 539 21.59 -5.97 2.24
CA TYR A 539 20.33 -5.23 2.11
C TYR A 539 20.57 -3.72 2.11
N MET A 540 19.68 -2.98 1.46
CA MET A 540 19.80 -1.53 1.30
C MET A 540 18.42 -0.86 1.46
N CYS A 541 18.27 -0.07 2.54
CA CYS A 541 17.06 0.69 2.79
C CYS A 541 17.01 1.94 1.89
N GLY A 542 16.02 2.02 1.00
CA GLY A 542 15.85 3.19 0.13
C GLY A 542 14.89 2.98 -1.04
N ARG A 543 14.82 3.95 -1.96
CA ARG A 543 14.10 3.78 -3.23
C ARG A 543 15.02 3.10 -4.23
N ALA A 544 14.52 2.08 -4.93
CA ALA A 544 15.32 1.35 -5.92
C ALA A 544 15.86 2.24 -7.06
N GLU A 545 15.17 3.35 -7.39
CA GLU A 545 15.68 4.33 -8.36
C GLU A 545 16.93 5.12 -7.92
N ASP A 546 17.22 5.19 -6.61
CA ASP A 546 18.42 5.84 -6.07
C ASP A 546 19.50 4.80 -5.71
N VAL A 547 19.08 3.65 -5.18
CA VAL A 547 19.98 2.59 -4.71
C VAL A 547 20.67 1.85 -5.85
N ILE A 548 19.95 1.45 -6.91
CA ILE A 548 20.54 0.66 -8.02
C ILE A 548 21.70 1.41 -8.70
N PRO A 549 21.60 2.71 -9.07
CA PRO A 549 22.73 3.45 -9.63
C PRO A 549 23.91 3.57 -8.65
N SER A 550 23.63 3.82 -7.37
CA SER A 550 24.67 4.03 -6.35
C SER A 550 25.48 2.75 -6.10
N HIS A 551 24.80 1.61 -5.95
CA HIS A 551 25.45 0.32 -5.75
C HIS A 551 26.34 -0.10 -6.94
N MET A 552 25.96 0.25 -8.17
CA MET A 552 26.79 0.00 -9.37
C MET A 552 28.07 0.87 -9.43
N LEU A 553 28.09 2.04 -8.78
CA LEU A 553 29.28 2.88 -8.66
C LEU A 553 30.21 2.41 -7.53
N GLU A 554 29.66 1.82 -6.46
CA GLU A 554 30.43 1.11 -5.42
C GLU A 554 31.08 -0.17 -5.97
N SER A 555 30.36 -0.89 -6.84
CA SER A 555 30.66 -2.28 -7.21
C SER A 555 31.33 -2.41 -8.59
N TYR A 556 32.59 -1.97 -8.68
CA TYR A 556 33.45 -2.24 -9.84
C TYR A 556 33.53 -3.76 -10.12
N GLY A 557 33.19 -4.17 -11.35
CA GLY A 557 33.31 -5.56 -11.81
C GLY A 557 32.03 -6.42 -11.83
N ILE A 558 30.83 -5.86 -11.56
CA ILE A 558 29.57 -6.58 -11.81
C ILE A 558 29.22 -6.54 -13.31
N ASP A 559 29.70 -7.48 -14.11
CA ASP A 559 29.43 -7.53 -15.56
C ASP A 559 28.07 -8.17 -15.93
N ASP A 560 27.63 -9.13 -15.12
CA ASP A 560 26.36 -9.86 -15.29
C ASP A 560 25.49 -9.83 -14.02
N ALA A 561 24.19 -9.61 -14.22
CA ALA A 561 23.22 -9.50 -13.15
C ALA A 561 21.81 -9.89 -13.60
N ILE A 562 21.05 -10.43 -12.65
CA ILE A 562 19.64 -10.79 -12.80
C ILE A 562 18.85 -9.97 -11.78
N ALA A 563 17.70 -9.42 -12.17
CA ALA A 563 16.79 -8.74 -11.26
C ALA A 563 15.55 -9.59 -10.99
N VAL A 564 15.05 -9.58 -9.76
CA VAL A 564 13.73 -10.08 -9.38
C VAL A 564 12.93 -8.93 -8.79
N VAL A 565 11.65 -8.85 -9.10
CA VAL A 565 10.72 -7.87 -8.52
C VAL A 565 9.45 -8.57 -8.03
N ASP A 566 9.08 -8.35 -6.77
CA ASP A 566 7.75 -8.68 -6.20
C ASP A 566 7.09 -7.37 -5.71
N PRO A 567 6.51 -6.57 -6.62
CA PRO A 567 6.01 -5.25 -6.30
C PRO A 567 4.58 -5.30 -5.76
N PRO A 568 4.20 -4.33 -4.90
CA PRO A 568 2.82 -4.22 -4.45
C PRO A 568 1.83 -4.00 -5.61
N ARG A 569 0.53 -4.24 -5.37
CA ARG A 569 -0.61 -4.08 -6.32
C ARG A 569 -0.77 -2.70 -7.00
N SER A 570 0.17 -1.77 -6.87
CA SER A 570 0.31 -0.60 -7.75
C SER A 570 1.16 -0.86 -9.01
N GLY A 571 1.87 -2.00 -9.07
CA GLY A 571 3.00 -2.17 -9.98
C GLY A 571 4.23 -1.37 -9.53
N LEU A 572 5.31 -1.47 -10.29
CA LEU A 572 6.54 -0.70 -10.06
C LEU A 572 6.36 0.76 -10.46
N HIS A 573 6.94 1.65 -9.65
CA HIS A 573 7.03 3.07 -9.97
C HIS A 573 7.90 3.28 -11.24
N PRO A 574 7.51 4.13 -12.22
CA PRO A 574 8.23 4.25 -13.49
C PRO A 574 9.72 4.61 -13.38
N LYS A 575 10.16 5.25 -12.29
CA LYS A 575 11.59 5.49 -12.04
C LYS A 575 12.38 4.19 -11.78
N VAL A 576 11.78 3.18 -11.15
CA VAL A 576 12.42 1.87 -10.92
C VAL A 576 12.59 1.13 -12.25
N ILE A 577 11.56 1.15 -13.11
CA ILE A 577 11.66 0.64 -14.49
C ILE A 577 12.79 1.35 -15.26
N GLN A 578 12.95 2.67 -15.11
CA GLN A 578 14.07 3.40 -15.71
C GLN A 578 15.43 3.00 -15.12
N ALA A 579 15.55 2.75 -13.82
CA ALA A 579 16.80 2.29 -13.21
C ALA A 579 17.21 0.90 -13.73
N ILE A 580 16.26 -0.05 -13.77
CA ILE A 580 16.47 -1.39 -14.35
C ILE A 580 16.87 -1.30 -15.83
N ARG A 581 16.20 -0.44 -16.62
CA ARG A 581 16.56 -0.25 -18.04
C ARG A 581 17.92 0.41 -18.26
N ARG A 582 18.30 1.39 -17.43
CA ARG A 582 19.60 2.09 -17.51
C ARG A 582 20.78 1.22 -17.11
N ASN A 583 20.61 0.33 -16.12
CA ASN A 583 21.65 -0.61 -15.71
C ASN A 583 21.86 -1.67 -16.81
N LYS A 584 22.86 -1.46 -17.68
CA LYS A 584 23.23 -2.37 -18.79
C LYS A 584 23.59 -3.80 -18.35
N ASN A 585 23.84 -4.01 -17.05
CA ASN A 585 24.40 -5.25 -16.53
C ASN A 585 23.31 -6.19 -16.04
N ILE A 586 22.11 -5.67 -15.72
CA ILE A 586 20.89 -6.49 -15.58
C ILE A 586 20.50 -7.01 -16.97
N LYS A 587 20.78 -8.29 -17.27
CA LYS A 587 20.43 -8.91 -18.57
C LYS A 587 19.04 -9.53 -18.54
N ASN A 588 18.62 -10.05 -17.39
CA ASN A 588 17.33 -10.70 -17.20
C ASN A 588 16.56 -10.07 -16.04
N LEU A 589 15.23 -10.03 -16.17
CA LEU A 589 14.31 -9.56 -15.15
C LEU A 589 13.21 -10.61 -14.94
N ILE A 590 13.06 -11.10 -13.71
CA ILE A 590 11.96 -11.95 -13.28
C ILE A 590 10.94 -11.05 -12.56
N TYR A 591 9.69 -11.05 -13.02
CA TYR A 591 8.63 -10.21 -12.48
C TYR A 591 7.53 -11.11 -11.89
N VAL A 592 7.27 -11.00 -10.58
CA VAL A 592 6.17 -11.67 -9.88
C VAL A 592 4.96 -10.74 -9.83
N SER A 593 3.74 -11.25 -10.02
CA SER A 593 2.53 -10.43 -9.93
C SER A 593 1.24 -11.18 -9.59
N CYS A 594 0.49 -10.64 -8.63
CA CYS A 594 -0.85 -11.06 -8.22
C CYS A 594 -1.99 -10.30 -8.94
N ASP A 595 -1.68 -9.35 -9.83
CA ASP A 595 -2.66 -8.46 -10.50
C ASP A 595 -2.14 -8.11 -11.93
N PRO A 596 -2.31 -9.03 -12.91
CA PRO A 596 -1.73 -8.88 -14.25
C PRO A 596 -2.26 -7.67 -15.04
N ASP A 597 -3.50 -7.24 -14.81
CA ASP A 597 -4.07 -6.05 -15.48
C ASP A 597 -3.27 -4.77 -15.20
N ARG A 598 -2.69 -4.66 -14.00
CA ARG A 598 -1.86 -3.50 -13.63
C ARG A 598 -0.44 -3.59 -14.16
N LEU A 599 -0.01 -4.79 -14.56
CA LEU A 599 1.31 -5.04 -15.13
C LEU A 599 1.45 -4.47 -16.55
N GLU A 600 0.34 -4.26 -17.28
CA GLU A 600 0.34 -3.72 -18.67
C GLU A 600 1.22 -2.47 -18.83
N HIS A 601 1.13 -1.51 -17.91
CA HIS A 601 1.91 -0.28 -17.97
C HIS A 601 3.41 -0.50 -17.72
N ASN A 602 3.80 -1.42 -16.84
CA ASN A 602 5.20 -1.75 -16.63
C ASN A 602 5.77 -2.56 -17.81
N ILE A 603 5.00 -3.50 -18.40
CA ILE A 603 5.38 -4.18 -19.66
C ILE A 603 5.63 -3.14 -20.76
N ALA A 604 4.71 -2.18 -20.94
CA ALA A 604 4.83 -1.13 -21.94
C ALA A 604 6.07 -0.23 -21.76
N ASP A 605 6.48 0.04 -20.52
CA ASP A 605 7.65 0.87 -20.22
C ASP A 605 8.97 0.06 -20.23
N LEU A 606 8.93 -1.25 -19.93
CA LEU A 606 10.05 -2.18 -20.09
C LEU A 606 10.39 -2.45 -21.57
N CYS A 607 9.36 -2.65 -22.40
CA CYS A 607 9.51 -3.23 -23.74
C CYS A 607 9.59 -2.22 -24.89
N ARG A 608 9.30 -0.93 -24.67
CA ARG A 608 9.37 0.06 -25.77
C ARG A 608 10.79 0.46 -26.13
N GLU A 609 10.99 0.90 -27.37
CA GLU A 609 12.27 1.47 -27.82
C GLU A 609 12.78 2.64 -26.95
N PRO A 610 14.10 2.87 -26.88
CA PRO A 610 14.68 3.99 -26.15
C PRO A 610 14.14 5.34 -26.61
N SER A 611 14.03 6.28 -25.68
CA SER A 611 13.57 7.65 -25.95
C SER A 611 14.09 8.62 -24.89
N HIS A 612 13.95 9.93 -25.12
CA HIS A 612 14.28 10.95 -24.13
C HIS A 612 13.56 10.74 -22.77
N ARG A 613 12.40 10.06 -22.74
CA ARG A 613 11.67 9.75 -21.51
C ARG A 613 12.06 8.42 -20.87
N ILE A 614 12.55 7.45 -21.63
CA ILE A 614 12.99 6.14 -21.13
C ILE A 614 14.30 5.76 -21.83
N LYS A 615 15.42 5.99 -21.12
CA LYS A 615 16.78 5.63 -21.56
C LYS A 615 17.08 4.14 -21.26
N GLY A 616 18.07 3.58 -21.97
CA GLY A 616 18.52 2.19 -21.82
C GLY A 616 17.77 1.18 -22.70
N LEU A 617 18.43 0.08 -23.07
CA LEU A 617 17.90 -0.91 -24.02
C LEU A 617 16.59 -1.55 -23.52
N PRO A 618 15.65 -1.87 -24.43
CA PRO A 618 14.40 -2.54 -24.10
C PRO A 618 14.59 -3.99 -23.63
N PHE A 619 13.57 -4.49 -22.94
CA PHE A 619 13.40 -5.91 -22.64
C PHE A 619 12.34 -6.54 -23.57
N ARG A 620 12.42 -7.85 -23.80
CA ARG A 620 11.33 -8.69 -24.32
C ARG A 620 10.85 -9.63 -23.20
N PRO A 621 9.54 -9.91 -23.07
CA PRO A 621 9.08 -11.05 -22.29
C PRO A 621 9.47 -12.35 -23.02
N VAL A 622 9.55 -13.47 -22.29
CA VAL A 622 10.06 -14.74 -22.83
C VAL A 622 9.22 -15.91 -22.36
N LYS A 623 8.95 -15.99 -21.04
CA LYS A 623 8.10 -17.02 -20.43
C LYS A 623 7.12 -16.40 -19.43
N ALA A 624 5.94 -16.99 -19.32
CA ALA A 624 4.96 -16.74 -18.27
C ALA A 624 4.66 -18.06 -17.55
N ILE A 625 4.74 -18.08 -16.23
CA ILE A 625 4.46 -19.26 -15.39
C ILE A 625 3.38 -18.88 -14.37
N PRO A 626 2.12 -19.31 -14.56
CA PRO A 626 1.07 -19.13 -13.55
C PRO A 626 1.32 -20.08 -12.37
N ILE A 627 1.09 -19.60 -11.15
CA ILE A 627 1.23 -20.38 -9.91
C ILE A 627 0.04 -20.09 -9.00
N ASP A 628 -0.64 -21.15 -8.55
CA ASP A 628 -1.82 -20.97 -7.70
C ASP A 628 -1.46 -20.83 -6.21
N LEU A 629 -1.25 -19.58 -5.78
CA LEU A 629 -1.15 -19.23 -4.36
C LEU A 629 -2.52 -19.16 -3.64
N PHE A 630 -3.63 -19.11 -4.37
CA PHE A 630 -4.96 -18.81 -3.83
C PHE A 630 -6.06 -19.75 -4.36
N PRO A 631 -6.01 -21.06 -4.02
CA PRO A 631 -7.09 -22.01 -4.29
C PRO A 631 -8.47 -21.48 -3.86
N HIS A 632 -9.50 -21.90 -4.59
CA HIS A 632 -10.89 -21.44 -4.46
C HIS A 632 -11.13 -19.94 -4.72
N THR A 633 -10.13 -19.15 -5.14
CA THR A 633 -10.33 -17.75 -5.59
C THR A 633 -9.94 -17.58 -7.07
N ASP A 634 -10.38 -16.52 -7.74
CA ASP A 634 -9.91 -16.17 -9.09
C ASP A 634 -8.44 -15.72 -9.17
N HIS A 635 -7.80 -15.42 -8.03
CA HIS A 635 -6.42 -14.96 -8.02
C HIS A 635 -5.44 -16.08 -8.39
N CYS A 636 -4.48 -15.72 -9.23
CA CYS A 636 -3.35 -16.55 -9.64
C CYS A 636 -2.11 -15.65 -9.66
N GLU A 637 -1.00 -16.12 -9.11
CA GLU A 637 0.28 -15.44 -9.25
C GLU A 637 0.83 -15.73 -10.65
N VAL A 638 1.58 -14.79 -11.24
CA VAL A 638 2.28 -15.02 -12.51
C VAL A 638 3.74 -14.59 -12.37
N VAL A 639 4.65 -15.52 -12.68
CA VAL A 639 6.08 -15.24 -12.81
C VAL A 639 6.39 -15.04 -14.29
N LEU A 640 6.87 -13.85 -14.66
CA LEU A 640 7.25 -13.48 -16.02
C LEU A 640 8.76 -13.31 -16.14
N LEU A 641 9.39 -14.09 -17.02
CA LEU A 641 10.78 -13.88 -17.41
C LEU A 641 10.85 -12.88 -18.56
N PHE A 642 11.69 -11.86 -18.40
CA PHE A 642 12.13 -10.94 -19.44
C PHE A 642 13.63 -11.06 -19.70
N GLU A 643 14.02 -10.94 -20.97
CA GLU A 643 15.40 -10.82 -21.43
C GLU A 643 15.63 -9.42 -22.01
N ARG A 644 16.80 -8.82 -21.76
CA ARG A 644 17.21 -7.60 -22.44
C ARG A 644 17.51 -7.91 -23.90
N LEU A 645 16.99 -7.07 -24.80
CA LEU A 645 17.33 -7.16 -26.21
C LEU A 645 18.79 -6.77 -26.42
N LYS A 646 19.53 -7.60 -27.18
CA LYS A 646 20.90 -7.29 -27.59
C LYS A 646 20.88 -6.08 -28.51
N GLN A 647 21.94 -5.27 -28.45
CA GLN A 647 22.15 -4.20 -29.41
C GLN A 647 22.69 -4.83 -30.70
N ASP A 648 21.97 -4.67 -31.81
CA ASP A 648 22.42 -5.19 -33.11
C ASP A 648 23.73 -4.49 -33.51
N GLY A 649 24.71 -5.28 -33.93
CA GLY A 649 26.06 -4.83 -34.32
C GLY A 649 26.11 -4.13 -35.69
N GLY A 650 25.13 -3.26 -35.97
CA GLY A 650 24.95 -2.61 -37.26
C GLY A 650 24.56 -1.15 -37.10
N LYS A 651 25.44 -0.25 -37.57
CA LYS A 651 25.36 1.21 -37.48
C LYS A 651 25.55 1.75 -36.05
N GLU A 652 26.82 1.86 -35.67
CA GLU A 652 27.27 3.05 -34.93
C GLU A 652 26.88 4.29 -35.75
N ALA A 653 25.78 4.93 -35.39
CA ALA A 653 25.52 6.28 -35.83
C ALA A 653 26.55 7.18 -35.12
N MET A 654 27.42 7.83 -35.90
CA MET A 654 28.52 8.66 -35.40
C MET A 654 28.01 9.99 -34.79
N GLY A 655 27.22 9.88 -33.72
CA GLY A 655 26.85 10.98 -32.84
C GLY A 655 27.87 11.06 -31.72
N GLY A 656 28.90 11.88 -31.90
CA GLY A 656 30.02 11.98 -30.98
C GLY A 656 29.59 12.39 -29.57
N GLU A 657 30.32 11.88 -28.57
CA GLU A 657 30.20 12.31 -27.18
C GLU A 657 30.66 13.77 -27.07
N LYS A 658 29.69 14.71 -27.04
CA LYS A 658 29.93 16.04 -26.49
C LYS A 658 29.97 15.91 -24.97
N SER A 659 31.03 16.44 -24.35
CA SER A 659 31.25 16.39 -22.91
C SER A 659 30.17 17.17 -22.16
N GLU A 660 29.92 16.78 -20.90
CA GLU A 660 28.95 17.42 -19.98
C GLU A 660 29.37 18.84 -19.52
N GLU A 661 30.26 19.49 -20.27
CA GLU A 661 30.74 20.87 -20.07
C GLU A 661 30.06 21.83 -21.05
N GLU A 662 29.89 21.46 -22.34
CA GLU A 662 29.19 22.31 -23.33
C GLU A 662 27.71 22.57 -23.00
N GLU A 663 27.06 21.67 -22.25
CA GLU A 663 25.63 21.81 -21.91
C GLU A 663 25.41 22.84 -20.78
N LYS A 664 26.45 23.17 -19.99
CA LYS A 664 26.37 24.17 -18.91
C LYS A 664 26.47 25.62 -19.40
N GLU A 665 27.26 25.88 -20.42
CA GLU A 665 27.41 27.25 -20.95
C GLU A 665 26.10 27.77 -21.57
N ARG A 666 25.29 26.87 -22.14
CA ARG A 666 24.00 27.21 -22.76
C ARG A 666 22.90 27.54 -21.76
N GLU A 667 22.88 26.90 -20.59
CA GLU A 667 21.95 27.27 -19.52
C GLU A 667 22.32 28.62 -18.85
N SER A 668 23.55 29.13 -19.05
CA SER A 668 23.97 30.42 -18.49
C SER A 668 23.70 31.66 -19.34
N GLU A 669 23.39 31.54 -20.64
CA GLU A 669 23.13 32.71 -21.52
C GLU A 669 21.65 33.13 -21.62
N GLU A 670 20.68 32.22 -21.42
CA GLU A 670 19.25 32.58 -21.54
C GLU A 670 18.70 33.34 -20.31
N ASP A 671 19.33 33.20 -19.13
CA ASP A 671 18.80 33.74 -17.86
C ASP A 671 19.17 35.23 -17.60
N PHE A 672 19.86 35.90 -18.53
CA PHE A 672 20.41 37.26 -18.34
C PHE A 672 19.92 38.32 -19.34
N ARG A 673 18.66 38.26 -19.79
CA ARG A 673 18.13 39.28 -20.74
C ARG A 673 16.63 39.58 -20.73
N THR A 674 16.09 40.06 -19.60
CA THR A 674 14.90 40.97 -19.59
C THR A 674 14.77 41.75 -18.28
N GLU A 675 15.25 42.99 -18.25
CA GLU A 675 14.56 44.10 -17.57
C GLU A 675 15.08 45.44 -18.13
N LYS A 676 14.27 46.50 -18.04
CA LYS A 676 14.50 47.88 -18.54
C LYS A 676 14.46 48.08 -20.07
N ASP A 677 13.86 49.14 -20.62
CA ASP A 677 13.05 50.24 -20.04
C ASP A 677 11.93 50.67 -21.04
N LEU A 678 11.06 51.60 -20.63
CA LEU A 678 10.02 52.27 -21.46
C LEU A 678 10.66 53.45 -22.25
N GLU A 679 10.05 54.22 -23.18
CA GLU A 679 8.65 54.48 -23.58
C GLU A 679 8.49 54.56 -25.14
N PRO A 680 7.79 55.54 -25.78
CA PRO A 680 6.34 55.55 -26.01
C PRO A 680 5.92 55.44 -27.51
N VAL A 681 4.60 55.55 -27.75
CA VAL A 681 3.92 55.41 -29.06
C VAL A 681 4.27 56.53 -30.06
N GLY A 682 4.55 56.15 -31.31
CA GLY A 682 4.67 57.04 -32.48
C GLY A 682 3.82 56.55 -33.67
N LEU A 683 3.36 57.47 -34.52
CA LEU A 683 2.33 57.26 -35.55
C LEU A 683 2.89 57.14 -37.00
N THR A 684 2.01 56.67 -37.89
CA THR A 684 1.94 56.86 -39.36
C THR A 684 2.64 55.93 -40.37
N SER A 685 1.93 55.80 -41.51
CA SER A 685 2.34 55.57 -42.90
C SER A 685 2.99 54.25 -43.36
N GLU A 686 2.14 53.46 -44.03
CA GLU A 686 2.27 53.07 -45.46
C GLU A 686 3.25 52.00 -45.97
N LYS A 687 2.64 51.13 -46.81
CA LYS A 687 3.07 50.64 -48.14
C LYS A 687 3.93 49.36 -48.30
N LEU A 688 3.46 48.59 -49.29
CA LEU A 688 4.18 47.72 -50.24
C LEU A 688 4.82 46.41 -49.76
N SER A 689 4.01 45.35 -49.90
CA SER A 689 4.46 44.06 -50.49
C SER A 689 5.13 44.27 -51.86
N PRO A 690 6.06 43.40 -52.33
CA PRO A 690 5.59 42.13 -52.92
C PRO A 690 6.53 40.90 -52.83
N GLN A 691 5.87 39.72 -52.80
CA GLN A 691 6.15 38.46 -53.53
C GLN A 691 7.57 37.92 -53.80
N LYS A 692 7.65 36.58 -53.74
CA LYS A 692 8.54 35.66 -54.51
C LYS A 692 10.03 35.64 -54.08
N SER A 693 10.79 34.55 -54.31
CA SER A 693 10.48 33.23 -54.91
C SER A 693 11.23 32.09 -54.22
N CYS A 694 10.91 30.84 -54.58
CA CYS A 694 11.62 29.63 -54.17
C CYS A 694 13.09 29.63 -54.62
N LYS A 695 13.95 29.03 -53.78
CA LYS A 695 14.59 27.75 -54.12
C LYS A 695 14.76 26.89 -52.88
#